data_AF-D8FUH8-F1
#
_entry.id   AF-D8FUH8-F1
#
_cell.length_a   1.000
_cell.length_b   1.000
_cell.length_c   1.000
_cell.angle_alpha   90.00
_cell.angle_beta   90.00
_cell.angle_gamma   90.00
#
_symmetry.space_group_name_H-M   'P 1'
#
loop_
_entity.id
_entity.type
_entity.pdbx_description
1 polymer ?
#
loop_
_entity_poly.entity_id
_entity_poly.type
_entity_poly.pdbx_seq_one_letter_code
_entity_poly.pdbx_strand_id
1 'polypeptide(L)'
;MAGPSADGSSYLLDDSPNSLTLTPGFLAPYPNGLFALGGNDFIVGSGDAEQISGDFGNDRILGGGGADILFGGSGDDFLNGGQGNDFLSGEAGSNTLQGGRGDDLLIGGDDDNILVGDFGLDTLVGGIGLDIFILRTDAATLDPGAADIIGDFDSLSDFIGLTDGITEDDLTLQQVSLTPGSTDTLIQIRQSGAILGIALNTSPDDFIGGFFPATNLLGNELNQARDLGVLNGNKTVSDFVSIDKPQDIYRFTIPTISDFQLVLSNLSADADVAIIKDINDDKSIDVTDIIDSSEQADTEPEQITIDSLSAGTYYVKVYQYEGDTNFSLNLSATPSRGNPEGIGTQNFDTRFGFGLVDAAAAVARAANAPTFPDVPDLGGDEWGRDLVKAPEVWATGITGENVIVAVLDSGVDYNHPELSDNIWTNLGETGVDRNGIDKANNGIDDDFNGFIDDFHGWDFIDNDNDPMDENSHGTHVSGIIAAKQDGVGITGVAPNAKIMPLRILNAEGSGKTENELAAIQYAIANGATVINLSVGGTTLETDELELIRFAQARGVVVVSAAGNDSGPRPDYPARFASEVGIATGSVDRNQNLSYFSNLAGTTVLNYVVAPGGEGGNRTQDDIYSTVPLSFPGIPYRYYAGTSMATPHVSGVVALMRQANPNLTAAEINRILVETANSSGVSV
;
A
#
# COMPACT_ATOMS: atom_id res chain seq x y z
N MET A 1 18.84 20.38 8.28
CA MET A 1 18.58 19.24 9.21
C MET A 1 17.13 19.37 9.60
N ALA A 2 16.31 18.39 9.19
CA ALA A 2 14.91 18.37 9.53
C ALA A 2 14.69 18.21 11.05
N GLY A 3 13.68 18.86 11.59
CA GLY A 3 13.27 18.77 12.99
C GLY A 3 12.64 20.05 13.55
N PRO A 4 12.33 20.06 14.86
CA PRO A 4 11.70 21.21 15.52
C PRO A 4 12.54 22.48 15.41
N SER A 5 11.87 23.62 15.24
CA SER A 5 12.47 24.94 15.37
C SER A 5 13.09 25.15 16.76
N ALA A 6 13.98 26.14 16.89
CA ALA A 6 14.70 26.39 18.15
C ALA A 6 13.79 26.76 19.34
N ASP A 7 12.61 27.31 19.07
CA ASP A 7 11.56 27.59 20.05
C ASP A 7 10.51 26.47 20.16
N GLY A 8 10.62 25.42 19.33
CA GLY A 8 9.78 24.23 19.31
C GLY A 8 8.37 24.47 18.75
N SER A 9 8.13 25.60 18.09
CA SER A 9 6.81 26.00 17.60
C SER A 9 6.50 25.55 16.17
N SER A 10 7.53 25.22 15.37
CA SER A 10 7.43 24.76 13.99
C SER A 10 8.20 23.46 13.79
N TYR A 11 7.86 22.70 12.74
CA TYR A 11 8.69 21.62 12.20
C TYR A 11 9.38 22.11 10.93
N LEU A 12 10.69 21.93 10.82
CA LEU A 12 11.49 22.38 9.68
C LEU A 12 11.99 21.16 8.91
N LEU A 13 12.03 21.20 7.58
CA LEU A 13 12.81 20.25 6.77
C LEU A 13 14.22 20.80 6.52
N ASP A 14 14.95 20.25 5.54
CA ASP A 14 16.24 20.77 5.15
C ASP A 14 16.25 21.25 3.71
N ASP A 15 17.29 22.00 3.31
CA ASP A 15 17.39 22.70 2.02
C ASP A 15 17.59 21.77 0.78
N SER A 16 17.24 20.48 0.86
CA SER A 16 17.33 19.49 -0.22
C SER A 16 15.91 19.02 -0.63
N PRO A 17 15.69 18.48 -1.85
CA PRO A 17 14.40 17.90 -2.21
C PRO A 17 13.95 16.80 -1.22
N ASN A 18 12.75 16.96 -0.67
CA ASN A 18 12.14 16.07 0.32
C ASN A 18 10.89 15.40 -0.25
N SER A 19 10.56 14.21 0.25
CA SER A 19 9.25 13.58 0.06
C SER A 19 8.73 13.17 1.43
N LEU A 20 7.59 13.71 1.84
CA LEU A 20 7.05 13.57 3.20
C LEU A 20 5.53 13.41 3.19
N THR A 21 5.03 12.36 3.86
CA THR A 21 3.61 12.19 4.15
C THR A 21 3.36 12.33 5.65
N LEU A 22 2.47 13.25 6.01
CA LEU A 22 2.06 13.50 7.38
C LEU A 22 1.07 12.44 7.85
N THR A 23 1.10 12.15 9.15
CA THR A 23 0.11 11.30 9.80
C THR A 23 -0.73 12.15 10.76
N PRO A 24 -1.99 11.79 11.03
CA PRO A 24 -2.84 12.57 11.94
C PRO A 24 -2.17 12.79 13.30
N GLY A 25 -2.16 14.04 13.75
CA GLY A 25 -1.56 14.52 14.99
C GLY A 25 -0.07 14.84 14.88
N PHE A 26 0.58 14.67 13.72
CA PHE A 26 2.01 14.94 13.55
C PHE A 26 2.37 16.41 13.87
N LEU A 27 1.57 17.35 13.37
CA LEU A 27 1.78 18.78 13.61
C LEU A 27 1.15 19.31 14.91
N ALA A 28 0.48 18.46 15.71
CA ALA A 28 -0.14 18.89 16.96
C ALA A 28 0.82 19.58 17.96
N PRO A 29 2.12 19.21 18.06
CA PRO A 29 3.08 19.93 18.91
C PRO A 29 3.60 21.25 18.30
N TYR A 30 3.38 21.50 17.01
CA TYR A 30 3.97 22.58 16.23
C TYR A 30 2.88 23.55 15.77
N PRO A 31 2.43 24.49 16.63
CA PRO A 31 1.31 25.38 16.33
C PRO A 31 1.53 26.32 15.14
N ASN A 32 2.76 26.45 14.64
CA ASN A 32 3.08 27.23 13.45
C ASN A 32 3.18 26.37 12.18
N GLY A 33 3.05 25.05 12.29
CA GLY A 33 3.08 24.14 11.14
C GLY A 33 4.46 23.67 10.70
N LEU A 34 4.52 23.19 9.45
CA LEU A 34 5.68 22.66 8.77
C LEU A 34 6.26 23.67 7.77
N PHE A 35 7.59 23.75 7.69
CA PHE A 35 8.34 24.59 6.75
C PHE A 35 9.40 23.75 6.06
N ALA A 36 9.32 23.64 4.73
CA ALA A 36 10.21 22.78 3.96
C ALA A 36 11.59 23.41 3.71
N LEU A 37 11.73 24.70 3.98
CA LEU A 37 12.94 25.51 3.79
C LEU A 37 13.38 25.58 2.33
N GLY A 38 13.89 24.50 1.72
CA GLY A 38 14.05 24.54 0.28
C GLY A 38 14.42 23.20 -0.35
N GLY A 39 14.46 23.18 -1.68
CA GLY A 39 14.41 21.93 -2.45
C GLY A 39 13.14 21.91 -3.29
N ASN A 40 12.98 20.90 -4.15
CA ASN A 40 11.68 20.67 -4.78
C ASN A 40 11.01 19.58 -3.96
N ASP A 41 10.10 19.97 -3.10
CA ASP A 41 9.54 19.13 -2.06
C ASP A 41 8.20 18.54 -2.47
N PHE A 42 7.96 17.27 -2.13
CA PHE A 42 6.66 16.63 -2.26
C PHE A 42 6.10 16.36 -0.87
N ILE A 43 5.05 17.09 -0.49
CA ILE A 43 4.46 17.03 0.85
C ILE A 43 3.01 16.62 0.74
N VAL A 44 2.62 15.60 1.50
CA VAL A 44 1.24 15.13 1.61
C VAL A 44 0.80 15.28 3.06
N GLY A 45 -0.19 16.12 3.29
CA GLY A 45 -0.88 16.33 4.57
C GLY A 45 -1.72 15.12 4.97
N SER A 46 -2.40 15.23 6.09
CA SER A 46 -3.16 14.12 6.66
C SER A 46 -4.67 14.37 6.58
N GLY A 47 -5.42 13.95 7.60
CA GLY A 47 -6.86 14.24 7.72
C GLY A 47 -7.16 15.31 8.78
N ASP A 48 -6.13 16.01 9.26
CA ASP A 48 -6.23 17.08 10.26
C ASP A 48 -6.05 18.45 9.60
N ALA A 49 -6.58 19.51 10.22
CA ALA A 49 -6.29 20.88 9.80
C ALA A 49 -4.83 21.25 10.05
N GLU A 50 -4.09 21.56 8.98
CA GLU A 50 -2.63 21.67 8.98
C GLU A 50 -2.15 23.00 8.39
N GLN A 51 -0.92 23.39 8.76
CA GLN A 51 -0.24 24.54 8.19
C GLN A 51 1.08 24.06 7.59
N ILE A 52 1.28 24.26 6.29
CA ILE A 52 2.42 23.72 5.53
C ILE A 52 2.97 24.83 4.61
N SER A 53 4.29 25.00 4.59
CA SER A 53 5.03 25.93 3.72
C SER A 53 6.12 25.19 2.94
N GLY A 54 6.18 25.36 1.62
CA GLY A 54 7.25 24.86 0.74
C GLY A 54 8.53 25.71 0.80
N ASP A 55 8.37 27.01 1.07
CA ASP A 55 9.45 27.99 1.17
C ASP A 55 10.25 28.21 -0.13
N PHE A 56 11.29 27.45 -0.45
CA PHE A 56 12.14 27.69 -1.63
C PHE A 56 12.24 26.48 -2.56
N GLY A 57 11.72 26.60 -3.78
CA GLY A 57 11.86 25.62 -4.85
C GLY A 57 10.52 25.35 -5.52
N ASN A 58 10.46 24.34 -6.39
CA ASN A 58 9.22 23.99 -7.07
C ASN A 58 8.57 22.84 -6.31
N ASP A 59 7.67 23.18 -5.41
CA ASP A 59 7.09 22.29 -4.42
C ASP A 59 5.73 21.77 -4.87
N ARG A 60 5.39 20.59 -4.36
CA ARG A 60 4.10 19.96 -4.55
C ARG A 60 3.51 19.59 -3.21
N ILE A 61 2.46 20.31 -2.81
CA ILE A 61 1.83 20.18 -1.49
C ILE A 61 0.37 19.75 -1.68
N LEU A 62 0.00 18.62 -1.06
CA LEU A 62 -1.37 18.13 -0.99
C LEU A 62 -1.82 18.25 0.47
N GLY A 63 -2.89 18.99 0.79
CA GLY A 63 -3.40 19.20 2.15
C GLY A 63 -4.08 17.97 2.73
N GLY A 64 -4.78 17.21 1.87
CA GLY A 64 -5.45 15.98 2.27
C GLY A 64 -6.88 16.27 2.72
N GLY A 65 -7.19 16.10 4.00
CA GLY A 65 -8.46 16.55 4.55
C GLY A 65 -8.23 17.39 5.79
N GLY A 66 -9.05 18.40 6.03
CA GLY A 66 -8.74 19.34 7.07
C GLY A 66 -9.47 20.67 6.88
N ALA A 67 -8.82 21.73 7.29
CA ALA A 67 -9.11 23.10 6.89
C ALA A 67 -7.74 23.74 6.91
N ASP A 68 -7.04 23.55 5.81
CA ASP A 68 -5.59 23.62 5.71
C ASP A 68 -5.13 25.01 5.31
N ILE A 69 -3.89 25.33 5.65
CA ILE A 69 -3.23 26.57 5.30
C ILE A 69 -1.93 26.23 4.59
N LEU A 70 -1.93 26.33 3.27
CA LEU A 70 -0.82 25.94 2.40
C LEU A 70 -0.15 27.17 1.80
N PHE A 71 1.18 27.23 1.89
CA PHE A 71 2.02 28.24 1.26
C PHE A 71 3.00 27.54 0.31
N GLY A 72 3.04 27.94 -0.96
CA GLY A 72 4.02 27.46 -1.93
C GLY A 72 5.40 28.01 -1.58
N GLY A 73 5.50 29.34 -1.60
CA GLY A 73 6.72 30.04 -1.22
C GLY A 73 7.33 30.68 -2.45
N SER A 74 8.51 30.24 -2.87
CA SER A 74 9.18 30.80 -4.03
C SER A 74 9.61 29.71 -5.00
N GLY A 75 9.12 29.78 -6.22
CA GLY A 75 9.28 28.79 -7.27
C GLY A 75 7.94 28.48 -7.91
N ASP A 76 7.93 27.54 -8.85
CA ASP A 76 6.69 27.17 -9.55
C ASP A 76 6.04 26.00 -8.81
N ASP A 77 5.07 26.30 -7.95
CA ASP A 77 4.49 25.34 -7.01
C ASP A 77 3.14 24.76 -7.45
N PHE A 78 2.85 23.54 -6.99
CA PHE A 78 1.52 22.93 -7.06
C PHE A 78 0.94 22.76 -5.66
N LEU A 79 -0.21 23.38 -5.40
CA LEU A 79 -0.93 23.29 -4.13
C LEU A 79 -2.33 22.70 -4.37
N ASN A 80 -2.70 21.68 -3.58
CA ASN A 80 -4.05 21.13 -3.55
C ASN A 80 -4.56 21.10 -2.10
N GLY A 81 -5.68 21.77 -1.80
CA GLY A 81 -6.27 21.82 -0.46
C GLY A 81 -6.85 20.48 -0.04
N GLY A 82 -7.68 19.90 -0.92
CA GLY A 82 -8.25 18.58 -0.73
C GLY A 82 -9.66 18.67 -0.17
N GLN A 83 -9.92 18.12 1.01
CA GLN A 83 -11.23 18.22 1.67
C GLN A 83 -11.22 19.27 2.78
N GLY A 84 -12.19 20.16 2.76
CA GLY A 84 -12.44 21.15 3.79
C GLY A 84 -12.35 22.56 3.26
N ASN A 85 -12.38 23.54 4.15
CA ASN A 85 -12.33 24.95 3.75
C ASN A 85 -10.90 25.45 3.92
N ASP A 86 -10.18 25.50 2.83
CA ASP A 86 -8.73 25.64 2.80
C ASP A 86 -8.29 27.06 2.41
N PHE A 87 -7.08 27.40 2.80
CA PHE A 87 -6.37 28.62 2.41
C PHE A 87 -5.10 28.24 1.66
N LEU A 88 -5.01 28.63 0.39
CA LEU A 88 -3.85 28.35 -0.47
C LEU A 88 -3.23 29.67 -0.93
N SER A 89 -1.91 29.79 -0.81
CA SER A 89 -1.14 30.94 -1.29
C SER A 89 0.09 30.48 -2.07
N GLY A 90 0.14 30.74 -3.38
CA GLY A 90 1.30 30.40 -4.23
C GLY A 90 2.52 31.26 -3.94
N GLU A 91 2.31 32.50 -3.47
CA GLU A 91 3.38 33.47 -3.19
C GLU A 91 4.17 33.86 -4.45
N ALA A 92 5.41 33.45 -4.66
CA ALA A 92 6.22 33.91 -5.78
C ALA A 92 6.51 32.79 -6.79
N GLY A 93 6.22 33.02 -8.08
CA GLY A 93 6.47 32.08 -9.18
C GLY A 93 5.18 31.66 -9.88
N SER A 94 5.28 30.84 -10.92
CA SER A 94 4.10 30.45 -11.72
C SER A 94 3.43 29.21 -11.13
N ASN A 95 2.42 29.44 -10.29
CA ASN A 95 1.84 28.38 -9.45
C ASN A 95 0.55 27.79 -10.02
N THR A 96 0.25 26.55 -9.61
CA THR A 96 -1.06 25.91 -9.82
C THR A 96 -1.72 25.63 -8.48
N LEU A 97 -2.87 26.25 -8.23
CA LEU A 97 -3.63 26.12 -6.98
C LEU A 97 -4.98 25.46 -7.25
N GLN A 98 -5.28 24.43 -6.46
CA GLN A 98 -6.53 23.69 -6.51
C GLN A 98 -7.18 23.62 -5.12
N GLY A 99 -8.37 24.20 -4.96
CA GLY A 99 -9.09 24.24 -3.68
C GLY A 99 -9.54 22.84 -3.25
N GLY A 100 -10.34 22.20 -4.11
CA GLY A 100 -10.82 20.85 -3.89
C GLY A 100 -12.29 20.86 -3.46
N ARG A 101 -12.61 20.35 -2.27
CA ARG A 101 -13.98 20.33 -1.76
C ARG A 101 -14.12 21.20 -0.52
N GLY A 102 -14.87 22.27 -0.63
CA GLY A 102 -15.23 23.16 0.47
C GLY A 102 -15.27 24.58 -0.01
N ASP A 103 -15.46 25.53 0.90
CA ASP A 103 -15.42 26.95 0.53
C ASP A 103 -13.99 27.46 0.72
N ASP A 104 -13.23 27.56 -0.37
CA ASP A 104 -11.78 27.78 -0.34
C ASP A 104 -11.37 29.22 -0.67
N LEU A 105 -10.18 29.61 -0.23
CA LEU A 105 -9.54 30.89 -0.58
C LEU A 105 -8.17 30.62 -1.22
N LEU A 106 -8.07 30.94 -2.52
CA LEU A 106 -6.85 30.76 -3.32
C LEU A 106 -6.26 32.11 -3.69
N ILE A 107 -4.96 32.28 -3.44
CA ILE A 107 -4.19 33.47 -3.79
C ILE A 107 -2.99 33.04 -4.62
N GLY A 108 -2.97 33.35 -5.92
CA GLY A 108 -1.87 33.01 -6.84
C GLY A 108 -0.56 33.65 -6.40
N GLY A 109 -0.56 34.99 -6.32
CA GLY A 109 0.57 35.76 -5.81
C GLY A 109 1.27 36.55 -6.91
N ASP A 110 2.58 36.39 -7.05
CA ASP A 110 3.35 36.96 -8.13
C ASP A 110 3.40 36.01 -9.34
N ASP A 111 3.79 36.53 -10.51
CA ASP A 111 3.92 35.79 -11.79
C ASP A 111 2.62 35.11 -12.28
N ASP A 112 2.71 34.22 -13.27
CA ASP A 112 1.55 33.73 -14.02
C ASP A 112 0.95 32.47 -13.36
N ASN A 113 -0.25 32.55 -12.78
CA ASN A 113 -0.82 31.46 -11.98
C ASN A 113 -2.05 30.80 -12.61
N ILE A 114 -2.33 29.55 -12.22
CA ILE A 114 -3.56 28.81 -12.54
C ILE A 114 -4.33 28.54 -11.24
N LEU A 115 -5.57 29.02 -11.16
CA LEU A 115 -6.41 28.87 -9.97
C LEU A 115 -7.69 28.10 -10.28
N VAL A 116 -7.96 27.07 -9.49
CA VAL A 116 -9.12 26.17 -9.62
C VAL A 116 -9.80 26.04 -8.27
N GLY A 117 -11.03 26.56 -8.14
CA GLY A 117 -11.81 26.43 -6.89
C GLY A 117 -12.29 25.00 -6.63
N ASP A 118 -12.79 24.35 -7.69
CA ASP A 118 -13.50 23.07 -7.65
C ASP A 118 -14.87 23.16 -6.96
N PHE A 119 -15.15 22.33 -5.93
CA PHE A 119 -16.48 22.20 -5.36
C PHE A 119 -16.65 23.07 -4.13
N GLY A 120 -17.42 24.14 -4.25
CA GLY A 120 -17.91 24.90 -3.11
C GLY A 120 -18.18 26.33 -3.52
N LEU A 121 -18.16 27.25 -2.55
CA LEU A 121 -18.09 28.68 -2.83
C LEU A 121 -16.64 29.14 -2.66
N ASP A 122 -15.94 29.28 -3.77
CA ASP A 122 -14.52 29.61 -3.72
C ASP A 122 -14.26 31.09 -3.98
N THR A 123 -13.17 31.60 -3.41
CA THR A 123 -12.64 32.93 -3.72
C THR A 123 -11.25 32.80 -4.32
N LEU A 124 -11.11 33.25 -5.57
CA LEU A 124 -9.88 33.17 -6.35
C LEU A 124 -9.31 34.57 -6.56
N VAL A 125 -8.04 34.76 -6.21
CA VAL A 125 -7.31 36.02 -6.36
C VAL A 125 -6.00 35.72 -7.09
N GLY A 126 -5.86 36.23 -8.32
CA GLY A 126 -4.70 35.94 -9.17
C GLY A 126 -3.43 36.60 -8.64
N GLY A 127 -3.53 37.91 -8.36
CA GLY A 127 -2.40 38.72 -7.90
C GLY A 127 -1.77 39.52 -9.04
N ILE A 128 -0.44 39.46 -9.17
CA ILE A 128 0.29 40.15 -10.25
C ILE A 128 0.75 39.12 -11.28
N GLY A 129 0.48 39.36 -12.55
CA GLY A 129 0.89 38.44 -13.61
C GLY A 129 -0.22 38.26 -14.62
N LEU A 130 -0.05 37.29 -15.52
CA LEU A 130 -1.13 36.74 -16.32
C LEU A 130 -1.70 35.55 -15.57
N ASP A 131 -2.90 35.71 -15.03
CA ASP A 131 -3.55 34.65 -14.27
C ASP A 131 -4.65 33.97 -15.07
N ILE A 132 -4.84 32.68 -14.80
CA ILE A 132 -5.86 31.84 -15.40
C ILE A 132 -6.79 31.35 -14.29
N PHE A 133 -8.04 31.82 -14.34
CA PHE A 133 -9.10 31.36 -13.44
C PHE A 133 -9.92 30.27 -14.13
N ILE A 134 -9.96 29.08 -13.55
CA ILE A 134 -10.70 27.96 -14.13
C ILE A 134 -12.08 27.87 -13.53
N LEU A 135 -13.11 28.04 -14.36
CA LEU A 135 -14.50 27.88 -13.96
C LEU A 135 -15.08 26.60 -14.55
N ARG A 136 -15.62 25.77 -13.67
CA ARG A 136 -16.05 24.41 -14.02
C ARG A 136 -17.55 24.26 -14.06
N THR A 137 -18.05 23.38 -14.93
CA THR A 137 -19.49 23.18 -15.06
C THR A 137 -20.11 22.32 -13.96
N ASP A 138 -19.32 21.46 -13.32
CA ASP A 138 -19.73 20.62 -12.20
C ASP A 138 -19.81 21.37 -10.86
N ALA A 139 -19.11 22.51 -10.75
CA ALA A 139 -19.24 23.49 -9.68
C ALA A 139 -20.39 24.50 -9.92
N ALA A 140 -20.93 24.57 -11.14
CA ALA A 140 -21.88 25.61 -11.52
C ALA A 140 -23.20 25.56 -10.73
N THR A 141 -23.66 26.73 -10.29
CA THR A 141 -24.83 26.88 -9.40
C THR A 141 -25.97 27.66 -10.07
N LEU A 142 -27.17 27.66 -9.47
CA LEU A 142 -28.26 28.58 -9.85
C LEU A 142 -28.40 29.75 -8.87
N ASP A 143 -27.70 29.72 -7.74
CA ASP A 143 -27.71 30.75 -6.72
C ASP A 143 -26.45 31.61 -6.82
N PRO A 144 -26.55 32.91 -7.16
CA PRO A 144 -25.39 33.81 -7.18
C PRO A 144 -24.67 33.92 -5.83
N GLY A 145 -25.33 33.61 -4.71
CA GLY A 145 -24.71 33.61 -3.38
C GLY A 145 -23.90 32.36 -3.05
N ALA A 146 -23.87 31.39 -3.96
CA ALA A 146 -23.11 30.14 -3.86
C ALA A 146 -22.21 29.92 -5.09
N ALA A 147 -21.92 30.99 -5.84
CA ALA A 147 -21.07 30.97 -7.01
C ALA A 147 -19.68 31.47 -6.64
N ASP A 148 -18.66 30.90 -7.29
CA ASP A 148 -17.27 31.31 -7.10
C ASP A 148 -17.06 32.78 -7.42
N ILE A 149 -16.10 33.37 -6.71
CA ILE A 149 -15.76 34.78 -6.78
C ILE A 149 -14.35 34.91 -7.32
N ILE A 150 -14.20 35.60 -8.46
CA ILE A 150 -12.91 36.08 -8.94
C ILE A 150 -12.72 37.51 -8.41
N GLY A 151 -11.68 37.70 -7.58
CA GLY A 151 -11.50 38.89 -6.75
C GLY A 151 -10.90 40.09 -7.49
N ASP A 152 -10.02 39.85 -8.47
CA ASP A 152 -9.11 40.87 -9.00
C ASP A 152 -8.82 40.80 -10.51
N PHE A 153 -9.65 40.10 -11.29
CA PHE A 153 -9.49 39.92 -12.74
C PHE A 153 -9.08 41.21 -13.50
N ASP A 154 -7.95 41.17 -14.19
CA ASP A 154 -7.47 42.21 -15.12
C ASP A 154 -7.59 41.75 -16.58
N SER A 155 -8.50 42.39 -17.32
CA SER A 155 -8.72 42.15 -18.76
C SER A 155 -7.51 42.26 -19.69
N LEU A 156 -6.42 42.89 -19.24
CA LEU A 156 -5.21 43.06 -20.05
C LEU A 156 -4.24 41.90 -19.92
N SER A 157 -4.28 41.18 -18.81
CA SER A 157 -3.37 40.08 -18.50
C SER A 157 -4.10 38.77 -18.34
N ASP A 158 -5.28 38.74 -17.74
CA ASP A 158 -5.88 37.51 -17.21
C ASP A 158 -6.84 36.84 -18.18
N PHE A 159 -7.06 35.55 -17.95
CA PHE A 159 -7.94 34.71 -18.74
C PHE A 159 -8.84 33.84 -17.87
N ILE A 160 -9.97 33.45 -18.44
CA ILE A 160 -10.87 32.45 -17.87
C ILE A 160 -10.80 31.17 -18.69
N GLY A 161 -10.42 30.10 -18.01
CA GLY A 161 -10.48 28.75 -18.54
C GLY A 161 -11.86 28.14 -18.34
N LEU A 162 -12.40 27.51 -19.39
CA LEU A 162 -13.68 26.81 -19.35
C LEU A 162 -13.48 25.31 -19.56
N THR A 163 -14.21 24.50 -18.78
CA THR A 163 -14.19 23.02 -18.89
C THR A 163 -15.36 22.48 -19.71
N ASP A 164 -15.39 21.15 -19.87
CA ASP A 164 -16.55 20.40 -20.39
C ASP A 164 -17.01 20.81 -21.81
N GLY A 165 -16.07 21.33 -22.61
CA GLY A 165 -16.32 21.75 -23.97
C GLY A 165 -17.22 22.98 -24.10
N ILE A 166 -17.46 23.71 -22.99
CA ILE A 166 -18.11 25.01 -23.01
C ILE A 166 -17.17 26.02 -23.66
N THR A 167 -17.72 26.83 -24.55
CA THR A 167 -17.01 27.90 -25.22
C THR A 167 -17.57 29.26 -24.82
N GLU A 168 -16.87 30.36 -25.14
CA GLU A 168 -17.40 31.72 -24.97
C GLU A 168 -18.77 31.89 -25.65
N ASP A 169 -18.96 31.23 -26.80
CA ASP A 169 -20.21 31.23 -27.54
C ASP A 169 -21.35 30.56 -26.76
N ASP A 170 -21.10 29.82 -25.69
CA ASP A 170 -22.12 29.20 -24.85
C ASP A 170 -22.48 30.07 -23.63
N LEU A 171 -21.79 31.18 -23.41
CA LEU A 171 -21.94 32.01 -22.23
C LEU A 171 -22.89 33.20 -22.40
N THR A 172 -23.40 33.69 -21.28
CA THR A 172 -24.06 34.99 -21.13
C THR A 172 -23.35 35.73 -20.02
N LEU A 173 -22.79 36.89 -20.34
CA LEU A 173 -22.18 37.78 -19.37
C LEU A 173 -23.19 38.85 -18.99
N GLN A 174 -23.51 38.95 -17.70
CA GLN A 174 -24.47 39.91 -17.19
C GLN A 174 -23.80 40.84 -16.18
N GLN A 175 -23.90 42.14 -16.41
CA GLN A 175 -23.49 43.13 -15.40
C GLN A 175 -24.45 43.09 -14.21
N VAL A 176 -23.88 42.98 -13.01
CA VAL A 176 -24.58 42.98 -11.73
C VAL A 176 -23.88 43.91 -10.72
N SER A 177 -24.49 44.12 -9.56
CA SER A 177 -23.88 44.81 -8.42
C SER A 177 -24.13 43.97 -7.17
N LEU A 178 -23.10 43.26 -6.69
CA LEU A 178 -23.18 42.51 -5.43
C LEU A 178 -23.16 43.44 -4.22
N THR A 179 -22.50 44.59 -4.33
CA THR A 179 -22.54 45.66 -3.32
C THR A 179 -23.01 46.98 -3.93
N PRO A 180 -23.64 47.89 -3.15
CA PRO A 180 -24.10 49.15 -3.70
C PRO A 180 -22.97 49.99 -4.30
N GLY A 181 -22.95 50.07 -5.64
CA GLY A 181 -21.98 50.84 -6.40
C GLY A 181 -20.81 50.03 -6.99
N SER A 182 -20.74 48.72 -6.76
CA SER A 182 -19.82 47.85 -7.52
C SER A 182 -20.35 47.59 -8.92
N THR A 183 -19.45 47.34 -9.86
CA THR A 183 -19.75 46.83 -11.19
C THR A 183 -19.12 45.46 -11.27
N ASP A 184 -19.92 44.41 -11.25
CA ASP A 184 -19.44 43.03 -11.25
C ASP A 184 -20.02 42.30 -12.47
N THR A 185 -19.35 41.25 -12.93
CA THR A 185 -19.81 40.45 -14.07
C THR A 185 -20.17 39.05 -13.63
N LEU A 186 -21.43 38.70 -13.83
CA LEU A 186 -21.96 37.35 -13.67
C LEU A 186 -21.72 36.55 -14.95
N ILE A 187 -21.04 35.42 -14.85
CA ILE A 187 -20.70 34.53 -15.97
C ILE A 187 -21.64 33.33 -15.93
N GLN A 188 -22.49 33.18 -16.94
CA GLN A 188 -23.52 32.13 -16.95
C GLN A 188 -23.50 31.31 -18.22
N ILE A 189 -23.85 30.03 -18.13
CA ILE A 189 -24.15 29.20 -19.28
C ILE A 189 -25.51 29.62 -19.85
N ARG A 190 -25.52 30.07 -21.11
CA ARG A 190 -26.71 30.64 -21.78
C ARG A 190 -27.91 29.70 -21.81
N GLN A 191 -27.66 28.40 -21.98
CA GLN A 191 -28.73 27.41 -22.15
C GLN A 191 -29.40 27.03 -20.84
N SER A 192 -28.62 26.84 -19.77
CA SER A 192 -29.11 26.39 -18.47
C SER A 192 -29.41 27.52 -17.50
N GLY A 193 -28.76 28.68 -17.67
CA GLY A 193 -28.73 29.76 -16.69
C GLY A 193 -27.84 29.47 -15.48
N ALA A 194 -27.10 28.36 -15.49
CA ALA A 194 -26.13 28.03 -14.45
C ALA A 194 -25.02 29.09 -14.43
N ILE A 195 -24.63 29.49 -13.24
CA ILE A 195 -23.63 30.50 -12.93
C ILE A 195 -22.32 29.75 -12.71
N LEU A 196 -21.32 30.10 -13.52
CA LEU A 196 -19.97 29.58 -13.43
C LEU A 196 -19.11 30.37 -12.44
N GLY A 197 -19.40 31.66 -12.27
CA GLY A 197 -18.67 32.51 -11.34
C GLY A 197 -19.07 33.97 -11.46
N ILE A 198 -18.56 34.78 -10.55
CA ILE A 198 -18.73 36.23 -10.51
C ILE A 198 -17.36 36.89 -10.42
N ALA A 199 -17.04 37.72 -11.40
CA ALA A 199 -15.84 38.55 -11.35
C ALA A 199 -16.17 39.93 -10.77
N LEU A 200 -15.50 40.30 -9.68
CA LEU A 200 -15.71 41.57 -9.01
C LEU A 200 -15.09 42.73 -9.78
N ASN A 201 -15.70 43.92 -9.69
CA ASN A 201 -15.16 45.16 -10.28
C ASN A 201 -14.93 45.13 -11.80
N THR A 202 -15.57 44.21 -12.54
CA THR A 202 -15.50 44.07 -13.99
C THR A 202 -16.82 44.42 -14.68
N SER A 203 -16.75 44.58 -16.00
CA SER A 203 -17.87 44.67 -16.92
C SER A 203 -17.83 43.55 -17.96
N PRO A 204 -18.96 43.19 -18.59
CA PRO A 204 -18.97 42.16 -19.63
C PRO A 204 -17.98 42.38 -20.79
N ASP A 205 -17.63 43.63 -21.10
CA ASP A 205 -16.70 43.96 -22.19
C ASP A 205 -15.24 43.62 -21.83
N ASP A 206 -14.93 43.44 -20.54
CA ASP A 206 -13.58 43.13 -20.04
C ASP A 206 -13.18 41.67 -20.35
N PHE A 207 -14.10 40.82 -20.80
CA PHE A 207 -13.86 39.41 -21.09
C PHE A 207 -13.76 39.08 -22.59
N ILE A 208 -13.81 40.09 -23.47
CA ILE A 208 -13.80 39.84 -24.92
C ILE A 208 -12.50 39.13 -25.33
N GLY A 209 -12.61 37.87 -25.76
CA GLY A 209 -11.45 37.04 -26.10
C GLY A 209 -10.62 36.59 -24.89
N GLY A 210 -11.13 36.78 -23.68
CA GLY A 210 -10.51 36.34 -22.43
C GLY A 210 -10.87 34.89 -22.05
N PHE A 211 -11.70 34.20 -22.83
CA PHE A 211 -12.08 32.81 -22.58
C PHE A 211 -11.34 31.84 -23.49
N PHE A 212 -10.95 30.69 -22.94
CA PHE A 212 -10.37 29.61 -23.72
C PHE A 212 -10.72 28.24 -23.11
N PRO A 213 -10.67 27.14 -23.89
CA PRO A 213 -10.90 25.81 -23.36
C PRO A 213 -9.73 25.37 -22.47
N ALA A 214 -10.01 25.14 -21.20
CA ALA A 214 -8.99 24.77 -20.20
C ALA A 214 -9.04 23.30 -19.80
N THR A 215 -9.79 22.47 -20.53
CA THR A 215 -9.82 21.01 -20.32
C THR A 215 -8.42 20.37 -20.40
N ASN A 216 -7.48 21.01 -21.09
CA ASN A 216 -6.09 20.55 -21.18
C ASN A 216 -5.21 21.06 -20.01
N LEU A 217 -5.60 22.13 -19.33
CA LEU A 217 -4.88 22.70 -18.18
C LEU A 217 -5.18 21.96 -16.87
N LEU A 218 -6.36 21.33 -16.75
CA LEU A 218 -6.85 20.68 -15.52
C LEU A 218 -6.52 19.17 -15.39
N GLY A 219 -5.47 18.65 -16.02
CA GLY A 219 -5.30 17.21 -16.28
C GLY A 219 -5.31 16.19 -15.11
N ASN A 220 -5.71 16.52 -13.88
CA ASN A 220 -5.63 15.66 -12.70
C ASN A 220 -6.95 15.02 -12.22
N GLU A 221 -8.11 15.27 -12.82
CA GLU A 221 -9.36 14.67 -12.31
C GLU A 221 -9.90 13.47 -13.06
N LEU A 222 -10.33 12.46 -12.28
CA LEU A 222 -10.88 11.21 -12.80
C LEU A 222 -12.22 11.41 -13.54
N ASN A 223 -12.96 12.48 -13.27
CA ASN A 223 -14.23 12.80 -13.96
C ASN A 223 -14.04 13.28 -15.41
N GLN A 224 -12.87 13.84 -15.75
CA GLN A 224 -12.52 14.30 -17.09
C GLN A 224 -11.87 13.20 -17.93
N ALA A 225 -11.62 12.04 -17.30
CA ALA A 225 -11.02 10.90 -17.97
C ALA A 225 -11.81 10.50 -19.22
N ARG A 226 -11.10 10.40 -20.35
CA ARG A 226 -11.67 9.98 -21.61
C ARG A 226 -12.23 8.56 -21.50
N ASP A 227 -13.55 8.43 -21.54
CA ASP A 227 -14.21 7.13 -21.36
C ASP A 227 -14.02 6.22 -22.59
N LEU A 228 -13.27 5.14 -22.38
CA LEU A 228 -13.05 4.06 -23.35
C LEU A 228 -14.14 2.99 -23.28
N GLY A 229 -15.03 3.09 -22.30
CA GLY A 229 -16.18 2.23 -22.05
C GLY A 229 -15.79 0.91 -21.39
N VAL A 230 -16.64 -0.10 -21.58
CA VAL A 230 -16.38 -1.46 -21.08
C VAL A 230 -15.28 -2.11 -21.92
N LEU A 231 -14.23 -2.59 -21.26
CA LEU A 231 -13.08 -3.24 -21.87
C LEU A 231 -13.39 -4.74 -22.11
N ASN A 232 -13.99 -5.04 -23.26
CA ASN A 232 -14.38 -6.40 -23.68
C ASN A 232 -13.44 -6.99 -24.77
N GLY A 233 -12.19 -6.53 -24.84
CA GLY A 233 -11.19 -6.82 -25.87
C GLY A 233 -10.16 -5.69 -25.98
N ASN A 234 -9.33 -5.66 -27.02
CA ASN A 234 -8.34 -4.58 -27.19
C ASN A 234 -8.98 -3.23 -27.56
N LYS A 235 -8.48 -2.16 -26.94
CA LYS A 235 -8.75 -0.76 -27.24
C LYS A 235 -7.43 -0.08 -27.54
N THR A 236 -7.40 0.80 -28.53
CA THR A 236 -6.20 1.58 -28.86
C THR A 236 -6.60 3.03 -29.04
N VAL A 237 -5.78 3.92 -28.48
CA VAL A 237 -5.94 5.37 -28.52
C VAL A 237 -4.61 5.97 -28.96
N SER A 238 -4.65 6.98 -29.82
CA SER A 238 -3.48 7.81 -30.11
C SER A 238 -3.80 9.22 -29.63
N ASP A 239 -2.85 9.81 -28.90
CA ASP A 239 -3.01 11.10 -28.24
C ASP A 239 -1.64 11.76 -27.98
N PHE A 240 -1.61 12.83 -27.18
CA PHE A 240 -0.41 13.63 -26.94
C PHE A 240 -0.45 14.35 -25.58
N VAL A 241 0.72 14.44 -24.92
CA VAL A 241 0.98 15.25 -23.72
C VAL A 241 2.07 16.31 -24.00
N SER A 242 1.96 17.48 -23.38
CA SER A 242 2.87 18.64 -23.54
C SER A 242 3.01 19.40 -22.23
N ILE A 243 3.88 20.41 -22.18
CA ILE A 243 3.96 21.28 -21.00
C ILE A 243 2.62 22.00 -20.72
N ASP A 244 1.88 22.34 -21.77
CA ASP A 244 0.53 22.96 -21.68
C ASP A 244 -0.58 21.93 -21.39
N LYS A 245 -0.24 20.64 -21.40
CA LYS A 245 -1.15 19.51 -21.18
C LYS A 245 -0.34 18.33 -20.64
N PRO A 246 0.17 18.43 -19.39
CA PRO A 246 1.22 17.56 -18.91
C PRO A 246 0.75 16.12 -18.71
N GLN A 247 -0.53 15.83 -18.92
CA GLN A 247 -1.10 14.52 -18.69
C GLN A 247 -2.47 14.34 -19.37
N ASP A 248 -2.84 13.08 -19.52
CA ASP A 248 -4.13 12.63 -20.03
C ASP A 248 -4.63 11.44 -19.21
N ILE A 249 -5.93 11.44 -18.89
CA ILE A 249 -6.56 10.36 -18.13
C ILE A 249 -7.58 9.62 -19.02
N TYR A 250 -7.59 8.29 -18.95
CA TYR A 250 -8.48 7.41 -19.70
C TYR A 250 -9.27 6.49 -18.77
N ARG A 251 -10.59 6.58 -18.78
CA ARG A 251 -11.47 5.74 -17.95
C ARG A 251 -11.90 4.50 -18.70
N PHE A 252 -11.93 3.36 -18.02
CA PHE A 252 -12.51 2.13 -18.57
C PHE A 252 -13.17 1.30 -17.46
N THR A 253 -14.04 0.37 -17.84
CA THR A 253 -14.69 -0.54 -16.88
C THR A 253 -14.41 -1.98 -17.27
N ILE A 254 -14.03 -2.80 -16.29
CA ILE A 254 -13.94 -4.23 -16.42
C ILE A 254 -15.18 -4.85 -15.74
N PRO A 255 -16.03 -5.60 -16.47
CA PRO A 255 -17.33 -6.04 -15.94
C PRO A 255 -17.26 -7.29 -15.05
N THR A 256 -16.15 -8.01 -15.11
CA THR A 256 -15.87 -9.24 -14.36
C THR A 256 -14.40 -9.24 -14.01
N ILE A 257 -13.98 -9.97 -12.98
CA ILE A 257 -12.55 -10.20 -12.73
C ILE A 257 -11.88 -10.61 -14.05
N SER A 258 -10.79 -9.96 -14.47
CA SER A 258 -10.17 -10.14 -15.78
C SER A 258 -8.66 -9.93 -15.74
N ASP A 259 -7.92 -10.62 -16.60
CA ASP A 259 -6.48 -10.37 -16.81
C ASP A 259 -6.31 -9.16 -17.74
N PHE A 260 -5.58 -8.14 -17.28
CA PHE A 260 -5.48 -6.81 -17.88
C PHE A 260 -4.06 -6.52 -18.43
N GLN A 261 -3.98 -5.86 -19.58
CA GLN A 261 -2.72 -5.37 -20.16
C GLN A 261 -2.86 -3.94 -20.69
N LEU A 262 -1.79 -3.16 -20.53
CA LEU A 262 -1.62 -1.80 -21.01
C LEU A 262 -0.25 -1.64 -21.67
N VAL A 263 -0.20 -0.95 -22.81
CA VAL A 263 1.05 -0.56 -23.49
C VAL A 263 0.95 0.88 -23.98
N LEU A 264 1.88 1.76 -23.56
CA LEU A 264 2.12 3.07 -24.16
C LEU A 264 3.28 2.95 -25.16
N SER A 265 3.10 3.42 -26.39
CA SER A 265 4.10 3.20 -27.46
C SER A 265 4.08 4.32 -28.48
N ASN A 266 5.06 4.30 -29.41
CA ASN A 266 5.23 5.35 -30.43
C ASN A 266 5.46 6.74 -29.82
N LEU A 267 6.22 6.79 -28.72
CA LEU A 267 6.58 8.02 -28.02
C LEU A 267 7.46 8.93 -28.89
N SER A 268 7.17 10.24 -28.91
CA SER A 268 8.02 11.23 -29.60
C SER A 268 9.04 11.95 -28.71
N ALA A 269 8.82 11.91 -27.39
CA ALA A 269 9.72 12.30 -26.30
C ALA A 269 9.28 11.53 -25.04
N ASP A 270 9.72 11.89 -23.85
CA ASP A 270 9.54 11.07 -22.65
C ASP A 270 8.16 11.27 -22.02
N ALA A 271 7.47 10.16 -21.75
CA ALA A 271 6.16 10.16 -21.10
C ALA A 271 5.88 8.83 -20.43
N ASP A 272 5.37 8.93 -19.21
CA ASP A 272 5.14 7.83 -18.31
C ASP A 272 3.66 7.46 -18.25
N VAL A 273 3.36 6.32 -17.64
CA VAL A 273 1.98 5.85 -17.48
C VAL A 273 1.73 5.21 -16.12
N ALA A 274 0.54 5.41 -15.59
CA ALA A 274 0.04 4.75 -14.38
C ALA A 274 -1.38 4.21 -14.61
N ILE A 275 -1.70 3.07 -14.01
CA ILE A 275 -3.07 2.59 -13.84
C ILE A 275 -3.56 2.91 -12.44
N ILE A 276 -4.78 3.43 -12.37
CA ILE A 276 -5.36 4.01 -11.17
C ILE A 276 -6.73 3.38 -10.94
N LYS A 277 -7.08 3.19 -9.67
CA LYS A 277 -8.45 2.95 -9.22
C LYS A 277 -8.72 3.88 -8.07
N ASP A 278 -9.72 4.72 -8.22
CA ASP A 278 -10.30 5.55 -7.16
C ASP A 278 -10.74 4.65 -5.99
N ILE A 279 -9.86 4.44 -5.00
CA ILE A 279 -10.09 3.51 -3.89
C ILE A 279 -11.02 4.15 -2.86
N ASN A 280 -10.91 5.47 -2.69
CA ASN A 280 -11.69 6.28 -1.75
C ASN A 280 -12.93 6.94 -2.36
N ASP A 281 -13.15 6.82 -3.67
CA ASP A 281 -14.30 7.31 -4.45
C ASP A 281 -14.46 8.85 -4.44
N ASP A 282 -13.36 9.58 -4.26
CA ASP A 282 -13.38 11.05 -4.12
C ASP A 282 -13.20 11.80 -5.45
N LYS A 283 -12.84 11.08 -6.52
CA LYS A 283 -12.63 11.56 -7.90
C LYS A 283 -11.28 12.26 -8.13
N SER A 284 -10.38 12.25 -7.15
CA SER A 284 -8.97 12.67 -7.28
C SER A 284 -8.07 11.48 -7.65
N ILE A 285 -6.80 11.77 -7.95
CA ILE A 285 -5.76 10.74 -8.07
C ILE A 285 -4.82 10.87 -6.87
N ASP A 286 -4.97 9.94 -5.92
CA ASP A 286 -4.07 9.83 -4.78
C ASP A 286 -2.98 8.79 -5.03
N VAL A 287 -1.90 8.84 -4.25
CA VAL A 287 -0.85 7.80 -4.30
C VAL A 287 -1.41 6.41 -3.96
N THR A 288 -2.45 6.33 -3.12
CA THR A 288 -3.14 5.08 -2.80
C THR A 288 -3.98 4.55 -3.96
N ASP A 289 -4.35 5.40 -4.91
CA ASP A 289 -5.17 5.01 -6.05
C ASP A 289 -4.34 4.43 -7.19
N ILE A 290 -3.03 4.70 -7.23
CA ILE A 290 -2.11 4.13 -8.21
C ILE A 290 -1.94 2.63 -7.92
N ILE A 291 -2.40 1.81 -8.86
CA ILE A 291 -2.27 0.35 -8.78
C ILE A 291 -0.90 -0.10 -9.32
N ASP A 292 -0.42 0.54 -10.39
CA ASP A 292 0.87 0.24 -11.02
C ASP A 292 1.29 1.41 -11.93
N SER A 293 2.59 1.58 -12.19
CA SER A 293 3.13 2.60 -13.10
C SER A 293 4.35 2.12 -13.87
N SER A 294 4.70 2.84 -14.94
CA SER A 294 5.85 2.57 -15.79
C SER A 294 6.43 3.90 -16.28
N GLU A 295 7.74 4.07 -16.06
CA GLU A 295 8.50 5.31 -16.26
C GLU A 295 9.80 5.03 -17.04
N GLN A 296 9.71 4.40 -18.22
CA GLN A 296 10.88 4.10 -19.04
C GLN A 296 11.39 5.37 -19.71
N ALA A 297 12.66 5.68 -19.48
CA ALA A 297 13.27 6.89 -20.02
C ALA A 297 13.23 7.00 -21.57
N ASP A 298 13.34 8.23 -22.03
CA ASP A 298 13.44 8.65 -23.43
C ASP A 298 12.19 8.35 -24.28
N THR A 299 12.21 7.29 -25.10
CA THR A 299 11.09 6.96 -26.03
C THR A 299 10.77 5.48 -26.02
N GLU A 300 11.26 4.77 -25.00
CA GLU A 300 10.99 3.34 -24.84
C GLU A 300 9.49 3.14 -24.50
N PRO A 301 8.85 2.06 -24.98
CA PRO A 301 7.44 1.84 -24.68
C PRO A 301 7.18 1.50 -23.20
N GLU A 302 6.18 2.13 -22.59
CA GLU A 302 5.68 1.75 -21.28
C GLU A 302 4.77 0.53 -21.33
N GLN A 303 4.84 -0.34 -20.32
CA GLN A 303 4.00 -1.53 -20.26
C GLN A 303 3.59 -1.91 -18.83
N ILE A 304 2.28 -2.15 -18.64
CA ILE A 304 1.68 -2.60 -17.36
C ILE A 304 0.85 -3.86 -17.62
N THR A 305 0.93 -4.87 -16.74
CA THR A 305 0.15 -6.13 -16.83
C THR A 305 -0.34 -6.54 -15.44
N ILE A 306 -1.64 -6.80 -15.29
CA ILE A 306 -2.26 -7.19 -14.00
C ILE A 306 -3.18 -8.40 -14.18
N ASP A 307 -2.88 -9.49 -13.46
CA ASP A 307 -3.68 -10.71 -13.46
C ASP A 307 -4.90 -10.59 -12.52
N SER A 308 -6.05 -11.13 -12.92
CA SER A 308 -7.28 -11.15 -12.10
C SER A 308 -7.68 -9.78 -11.52
N LEU A 309 -7.50 -8.70 -12.30
CA LEU A 309 -7.94 -7.36 -11.95
C LEU A 309 -9.46 -7.39 -11.69
N SER A 310 -9.87 -6.97 -10.48
CA SER A 310 -11.25 -7.08 -10.01
C SER A 310 -12.24 -6.39 -10.96
N ALA A 311 -13.50 -6.83 -10.97
CA ALA A 311 -14.53 -6.05 -11.67
C ALA A 311 -14.60 -4.64 -11.07
N GLY A 312 -14.60 -3.61 -11.91
CA GLY A 312 -14.53 -2.24 -11.44
C GLY A 312 -14.28 -1.23 -12.55
N THR A 313 -14.33 0.05 -12.15
CA THR A 313 -13.90 1.17 -12.98
C THR A 313 -12.46 1.50 -12.64
N TYR A 314 -11.67 1.74 -13.68
CA TYR A 314 -10.25 2.00 -13.62
C TYR A 314 -9.91 3.17 -14.53
N TYR A 315 -8.73 3.74 -14.30
CA TYR A 315 -8.21 4.88 -15.02
C TYR A 315 -6.78 4.60 -15.45
N VAL A 316 -6.37 5.20 -16.55
CA VAL A 316 -4.98 5.24 -16.98
C VAL A 316 -4.58 6.70 -17.02
N LYS A 317 -3.54 7.08 -16.30
CA LYS A 317 -2.92 8.39 -16.39
C LYS A 317 -1.67 8.26 -17.25
N VAL A 318 -1.59 8.99 -18.35
CA VAL A 318 -0.36 9.20 -19.12
C VAL A 318 0.14 10.59 -18.77
N TYR A 319 1.41 10.76 -18.43
CA TYR A 319 1.96 12.06 -18.07
C TYR A 319 3.30 12.31 -18.72
N GLN A 320 3.54 13.57 -19.08
CA GLN A 320 4.78 14.03 -19.66
C GLN A 320 5.88 13.96 -18.60
N TYR A 321 7.01 13.39 -19.00
CA TYR A 321 8.23 13.42 -18.20
C TYR A 321 9.21 14.44 -18.78
N GLU A 322 9.49 14.37 -20.08
CA GLU A 322 10.37 15.32 -20.77
C GLU A 322 9.89 15.61 -22.20
N GLY A 323 9.56 16.88 -22.46
CA GLY A 323 9.28 17.36 -23.80
C GLY A 323 7.94 16.88 -24.37
N ASP A 324 7.48 17.56 -25.41
CA ASP A 324 6.16 17.32 -26.01
C ASP A 324 6.07 15.92 -26.68
N THR A 325 5.18 15.07 -26.18
CA THR A 325 5.16 13.62 -26.47
C THR A 325 3.85 13.15 -27.10
N ASN A 326 3.91 12.72 -28.36
CA ASN A 326 2.83 11.96 -29.02
C ASN A 326 2.94 10.50 -28.61
N PHE A 327 1.81 9.80 -28.46
CA PHE A 327 1.80 8.39 -28.06
C PHE A 327 0.63 7.59 -28.64
N SER A 328 0.71 6.27 -28.44
CA SER A 328 -0.32 5.27 -28.71
C SER A 328 -0.52 4.37 -27.50
N LEU A 329 -1.67 4.50 -26.82
CA LEU A 329 -2.08 3.71 -25.66
C LEU A 329 -2.93 2.50 -26.11
N ASN A 330 -2.54 1.29 -25.73
CA ASN A 330 -3.26 0.04 -26.01
C ASN A 330 -3.69 -0.63 -24.70
N LEU A 331 -4.98 -0.97 -24.55
CA LEU A 331 -5.54 -1.62 -23.37
C LEU A 331 -6.23 -2.94 -23.77
N SER A 332 -6.16 -3.97 -22.94
CA SER A 332 -6.95 -5.20 -23.11
C SER A 332 -7.32 -5.85 -21.78
N ALA A 333 -8.48 -6.50 -21.71
CA ALA A 333 -8.92 -7.28 -20.54
C ALA A 333 -9.63 -8.58 -20.96
N THR A 334 -9.32 -9.69 -20.28
CA THR A 334 -9.89 -11.02 -20.55
C THR A 334 -10.51 -11.65 -19.29
N PRO A 335 -11.82 -11.96 -19.24
CA PRO A 335 -12.50 -12.47 -18.03
C PRO A 335 -11.91 -13.75 -17.40
N SER A 336 -11.64 -13.67 -16.09
CA SER A 336 -11.23 -14.73 -15.17
C SER A 336 -12.45 -15.54 -14.68
N ARG A 337 -12.34 -16.84 -14.39
CA ARG A 337 -13.49 -17.73 -14.05
C ARG A 337 -13.65 -17.96 -12.51
N GLY A 338 -14.67 -17.39 -11.81
CA GLY A 338 -15.09 -17.71 -10.41
C GLY A 338 -16.33 -16.90 -9.84
N ASN A 339 -17.17 -17.43 -8.92
CA ASN A 339 -18.67 -17.22 -8.75
C ASN A 339 -19.18 -16.54 -7.39
N PRO A 340 -20.41 -15.94 -7.26
CA PRO A 340 -20.91 -15.04 -6.15
C PRO A 340 -22.11 -15.53 -5.25
N GLU A 341 -22.34 -14.97 -4.01
CA GLU A 341 -23.65 -14.66 -3.28
C GLU A 341 -23.68 -14.65 -1.69
N GLY A 342 -24.26 -13.60 -1.02
CA GLY A 342 -25.30 -13.67 0.08
C GLY A 342 -24.99 -13.51 1.62
N ILE A 343 -25.77 -12.66 2.36
CA ILE A 343 -25.63 -12.17 3.79
C ILE A 343 -26.46 -12.95 4.87
N GLY A 344 -25.94 -13.21 6.09
CA GLY A 344 -26.70 -13.13 7.38
C GLY A 344 -26.61 -14.21 8.50
N THR A 345 -25.70 -14.02 9.49
CA THR A 345 -25.76 -14.20 10.98
C THR A 345 -24.51 -13.49 11.50
N GLN A 346 -24.51 -12.69 12.57
CA GLN A 346 -23.27 -12.00 13.00
C GLN A 346 -22.29 -12.96 13.69
N ASN A 347 -21.68 -13.77 12.82
CA ASN A 347 -20.34 -14.33 12.90
C ASN A 347 -19.34 -13.17 13.01
N PHE A 348 -18.10 -13.45 13.43
CA PHE A 348 -16.97 -12.52 13.36
C PHE A 348 -17.06 -11.61 12.12
N ASP A 349 -17.34 -10.32 12.30
CA ASP A 349 -17.36 -9.31 11.24
C ASP A 349 -16.14 -8.43 11.44
N THR A 350 -15.13 -8.69 10.63
CA THR A 350 -13.83 -8.16 10.88
C THR A 350 -13.62 -6.85 10.19
N ARG A 351 -14.22 -6.62 9.01
CA ARG A 351 -13.88 -5.59 8.00
C ARG A 351 -12.36 -5.41 7.69
N PHE A 352 -11.49 -6.04 8.48
CA PHE A 352 -10.12 -5.72 8.78
C PHE A 352 -9.33 -6.98 9.21
N GLY A 353 -9.94 -8.18 9.33
CA GLY A 353 -9.31 -9.31 10.04
C GLY A 353 -9.95 -10.70 9.92
N PHE A 354 -10.18 -11.13 8.69
CA PHE A 354 -10.66 -12.41 8.19
C PHE A 354 -10.38 -13.69 9.01
N GLY A 355 -11.37 -14.13 9.81
CA GLY A 355 -11.64 -15.53 10.22
C GLY A 355 -10.51 -16.39 10.83
N LEU A 356 -10.89 -17.55 11.36
CA LEU A 356 -9.94 -18.59 11.72
C LEU A 356 -9.37 -19.22 10.44
N VAL A 357 -8.05 -19.32 10.31
CA VAL A 357 -7.43 -19.95 9.14
C VAL A 357 -7.91 -21.40 8.96
N ASP A 358 -8.32 -21.75 7.74
CA ASP A 358 -8.82 -23.08 7.37
C ASP A 358 -7.98 -23.63 6.21
N ALA A 359 -7.02 -24.50 6.52
CA ALA A 359 -6.11 -25.09 5.56
C ALA A 359 -6.83 -25.96 4.53
N ALA A 360 -7.85 -26.72 4.96
CA ALA A 360 -8.64 -27.56 4.07
C ALA A 360 -9.34 -26.73 2.99
N ALA A 361 -9.89 -25.57 3.35
CA ALA A 361 -10.52 -24.66 2.41
C ALA A 361 -9.50 -23.88 1.56
N ALA A 362 -8.45 -23.33 2.17
CA ALA A 362 -7.42 -22.54 1.51
C ALA A 362 -6.66 -23.36 0.47
N VAL A 363 -6.19 -24.55 0.86
CA VAL A 363 -5.41 -25.45 -0.01
C VAL A 363 -6.29 -26.06 -1.10
N ALA A 364 -7.54 -26.42 -0.80
CA ALA A 364 -8.48 -26.84 -1.83
C ALA A 364 -8.71 -25.74 -2.87
N ARG A 365 -8.90 -24.48 -2.44
CA ARG A 365 -9.05 -23.34 -3.36
C ARG A 365 -7.79 -23.11 -4.20
N ALA A 366 -6.60 -23.17 -3.59
CA ALA A 366 -5.32 -23.09 -4.30
C ALA A 366 -5.17 -24.19 -5.36
N ALA A 367 -5.58 -25.42 -5.03
CA ALA A 367 -5.59 -26.59 -5.92
C ALA A 367 -6.75 -26.60 -6.94
N ASN A 368 -7.65 -25.60 -6.90
CA ASN A 368 -8.91 -25.59 -7.66
C ASN A 368 -9.75 -26.88 -7.47
N ALA A 369 -9.83 -27.33 -6.22
CA ALA A 369 -10.57 -28.49 -5.76
C ALA A 369 -11.74 -28.09 -4.84
N PRO A 370 -12.76 -28.95 -4.66
CA PRO A 370 -13.73 -28.79 -3.58
C PRO A 370 -13.02 -28.86 -2.23
N THR A 371 -13.55 -28.16 -1.21
CA THR A 371 -13.05 -28.22 0.17
C THR A 371 -12.87 -29.67 0.62
N PHE A 372 -11.72 -29.95 1.23
CA PHE A 372 -11.41 -31.30 1.67
C PHE A 372 -12.33 -31.75 2.81
N PRO A 373 -12.76 -33.02 2.83
CA PRO A 373 -13.64 -33.52 3.87
C PRO A 373 -12.90 -33.60 5.21
N ASP A 374 -13.62 -33.33 6.30
CA ASP A 374 -13.09 -33.44 7.66
C ASP A 374 -12.52 -34.84 7.95
N VAL A 375 -11.40 -34.90 8.67
CA VAL A 375 -10.79 -36.14 9.16
C VAL A 375 -10.87 -36.20 10.69
N PRO A 376 -10.68 -37.37 11.32
CA PRO A 376 -10.63 -37.43 12.77
C PRO A 376 -9.45 -36.63 13.33
N ASP A 377 -9.75 -35.74 14.29
CA ASP A 377 -8.74 -34.98 15.05
C ASP A 377 -7.67 -35.90 15.64
N LEU A 378 -6.41 -35.44 15.60
CA LEU A 378 -5.30 -36.06 16.31
C LEU A 378 -5.50 -35.96 17.82
N GLY A 379 -6.00 -34.80 18.27
CA GLY A 379 -6.32 -34.49 19.66
C GLY A 379 -5.11 -34.27 20.56
N GLY A 380 -5.38 -33.95 21.83
CA GLY A 380 -4.33 -33.68 22.82
C GLY A 380 -3.53 -32.41 22.49
N ASP A 381 -2.21 -32.54 22.48
CA ASP A 381 -1.29 -31.42 22.27
C ASP A 381 -1.26 -30.91 20.81
N GLU A 382 -1.86 -31.66 19.88
CA GLU A 382 -1.92 -31.34 18.43
C GLU A 382 -3.12 -30.49 18.04
N TRP A 383 -3.91 -30.04 19.01
CA TRP A 383 -5.17 -29.33 18.78
C TRP A 383 -5.08 -28.15 17.80
N GLY A 384 -3.94 -27.45 17.75
CA GLY A 384 -3.75 -26.33 16.83
C GLY A 384 -3.76 -26.78 15.36
N ARG A 385 -3.22 -27.96 15.05
CA ARG A 385 -3.24 -28.55 13.70
C ARG A 385 -4.63 -28.99 13.29
N ASP A 386 -5.35 -29.60 14.23
CA ASP A 386 -6.74 -29.98 14.04
C ASP A 386 -7.60 -28.73 13.79
N LEU A 387 -7.37 -27.66 14.56
CA LEU A 387 -8.15 -26.44 14.47
C LEU A 387 -8.00 -25.73 13.12
N VAL A 388 -6.79 -25.72 12.56
CA VAL A 388 -6.54 -25.17 11.20
C VAL A 388 -6.84 -26.17 10.09
N LYS A 389 -7.28 -27.39 10.41
CA LYS A 389 -7.57 -28.45 9.44
C LYS A 389 -6.40 -28.89 8.57
N ALA A 390 -5.20 -28.95 9.15
CA ALA A 390 -4.02 -29.46 8.45
C ALA A 390 -4.11 -30.96 8.10
N PRO A 391 -4.63 -31.85 8.99
CA PRO A 391 -4.77 -33.27 8.69
C PRO A 391 -5.62 -33.59 7.45
N GLU A 392 -6.66 -32.80 7.18
CA GLU A 392 -7.50 -32.89 5.98
C GLU A 392 -6.67 -32.68 4.71
N VAL A 393 -5.72 -31.74 4.75
CA VAL A 393 -4.81 -31.47 3.63
C VAL A 393 -3.83 -32.63 3.46
N TRP A 394 -3.25 -33.14 4.55
CA TRP A 394 -2.29 -34.27 4.48
C TRP A 394 -2.92 -35.54 3.91
N ALA A 395 -4.22 -35.76 4.16
CA ALA A 395 -4.97 -36.88 3.59
C ALA A 395 -5.02 -36.86 2.05
N THR A 396 -4.71 -35.71 1.43
CA THR A 396 -4.60 -35.56 -0.03
C THR A 396 -3.18 -35.82 -0.58
N GLY A 397 -2.19 -35.95 0.30
CA GLY A 397 -0.77 -36.07 -0.03
C GLY A 397 -0.01 -34.74 -0.10
N ILE A 398 -0.66 -33.62 0.22
CA ILE A 398 -0.03 -32.30 0.31
C ILE A 398 0.46 -32.10 1.75
N THR A 399 1.76 -31.85 1.91
CA THR A 399 2.47 -31.83 3.21
C THR A 399 3.54 -30.72 3.31
N GLY A 400 3.63 -29.82 2.32
CA GLY A 400 4.64 -28.76 2.21
C GLY A 400 5.90 -29.14 1.41
N GLU A 401 5.88 -30.25 0.66
CA GLU A 401 7.07 -30.71 -0.06
C GLU A 401 7.56 -29.67 -1.09
N ASN A 402 8.89 -29.49 -1.19
CA ASN A 402 9.56 -28.53 -2.07
C ASN A 402 9.27 -27.05 -1.78
N VAL A 403 8.75 -26.74 -0.59
CA VAL A 403 8.53 -25.36 -0.14
C VAL A 403 9.56 -24.99 0.90
N ILE A 404 10.22 -23.85 0.71
CA ILE A 404 11.17 -23.28 1.66
C ILE A 404 10.45 -22.17 2.44
N VAL A 405 10.44 -22.31 3.77
CA VAL A 405 9.93 -21.34 4.73
C VAL A 405 11.10 -20.77 5.51
N ALA A 406 11.43 -19.50 5.31
CA ALA A 406 12.42 -18.82 6.12
C ALA A 406 11.83 -18.42 7.48
N VAL A 407 12.51 -18.79 8.54
CA VAL A 407 12.13 -18.48 9.93
C VAL A 407 13.13 -17.47 10.46
N LEU A 408 12.70 -16.22 10.53
CA LEU A 408 13.47 -15.10 11.02
C LEU A 408 13.13 -14.93 12.50
N ASP A 409 14.01 -15.44 13.35
CA ASP A 409 13.73 -15.57 14.78
C ASP A 409 15.05 -15.68 15.59
N SER A 410 15.06 -16.35 16.73
CA SER A 410 16.24 -16.58 17.57
C SER A 410 17.21 -17.64 17.07
N GLY A 411 17.04 -18.11 15.83
CA GLY A 411 17.71 -19.27 15.26
C GLY A 411 16.87 -20.53 15.35
N VAL A 412 17.40 -21.66 14.87
CA VAL A 412 16.74 -22.96 14.92
C VAL A 412 17.75 -24.03 15.34
N ASP A 413 17.38 -24.89 16.29
CA ASP A 413 18.16 -26.10 16.56
C ASP A 413 18.02 -27.10 15.41
N TYR A 414 18.88 -26.93 14.41
CA TYR A 414 18.94 -27.76 13.21
C TYR A 414 19.34 -29.22 13.50
N ASN A 415 19.77 -29.55 14.73
CA ASN A 415 20.05 -30.91 15.18
C ASN A 415 18.85 -31.58 15.86
N HIS A 416 17.76 -30.85 16.09
CA HIS A 416 16.58 -31.39 16.75
C HIS A 416 16.01 -32.56 15.92
N PRO A 417 15.77 -33.76 16.48
CA PRO A 417 15.40 -34.94 15.70
C PRO A 417 14.12 -34.79 14.86
N GLU A 418 13.18 -33.96 15.32
CA GLU A 418 11.93 -33.66 14.59
C GLU A 418 12.07 -32.62 13.48
N LEU A 419 13.19 -31.88 13.46
CA LEU A 419 13.44 -30.79 12.51
C LEU A 419 14.56 -31.11 11.53
N SER A 420 15.56 -31.89 11.93
CA SER A 420 16.82 -32.08 11.18
C SER A 420 16.61 -32.53 9.73
N ASP A 421 15.59 -33.37 9.48
CA ASP A 421 15.27 -33.84 8.13
C ASP A 421 14.63 -32.75 7.25
N ASN A 422 14.09 -31.70 7.89
CA ASN A 422 13.39 -30.57 7.29
C ASN A 422 14.17 -29.26 7.36
N ILE A 423 15.43 -29.27 7.78
CA ILE A 423 16.28 -28.09 7.64
C ILE A 423 16.67 -27.92 6.17
N TRP A 424 16.47 -26.71 5.67
CA TRP A 424 16.96 -26.26 4.37
C TRP A 424 18.49 -26.26 4.39
N THR A 425 19.06 -26.62 3.25
CA THR A 425 20.51 -26.58 3.06
C THR A 425 20.83 -25.75 1.84
N ASN A 426 21.80 -24.84 1.95
CA ASN A 426 22.30 -24.12 0.79
C ASN A 426 23.00 -25.10 -0.16
N LEU A 427 22.43 -25.30 -1.35
CA LEU A 427 23.00 -26.19 -2.36
C LEU A 427 24.33 -25.69 -2.92
N GLY A 428 24.58 -24.37 -2.88
CA GLY A 428 25.85 -23.75 -3.22
C GLY A 428 27.02 -24.28 -2.37
N GLU A 429 26.71 -24.54 -1.11
CA GLU A 429 27.62 -25.02 -0.07
C GLU A 429 27.63 -26.55 0.08
N THR A 430 27.02 -27.29 -0.85
CA THR A 430 27.03 -28.76 -0.81
C THR A 430 28.22 -29.38 -1.55
N GLY A 431 28.78 -30.45 -0.99
CA GLY A 431 29.78 -31.29 -1.64
C GLY A 431 31.19 -30.92 -1.24
N VAL A 432 32.15 -31.09 -2.16
CA VAL A 432 33.57 -30.79 -1.88
C VAL A 432 34.15 -29.85 -2.91
N ASP A 433 35.08 -28.99 -2.46
CA ASP A 433 35.85 -28.10 -3.30
C ASP A 433 36.86 -28.86 -4.18
N ARG A 434 37.63 -28.13 -4.99
CA ARG A 434 38.68 -28.69 -5.85
C ARG A 434 39.81 -29.41 -5.08
N ASN A 435 39.94 -29.18 -3.78
CA ASN A 435 40.93 -29.78 -2.90
C ASN A 435 40.35 -30.97 -2.11
N GLY A 436 39.05 -31.27 -2.25
CA GLY A 436 38.36 -32.32 -1.51
C GLY A 436 37.94 -31.91 -0.09
N ILE A 437 37.90 -30.61 0.21
CA ILE A 437 37.40 -30.06 1.48
C ILE A 437 35.89 -29.86 1.36
N ASP A 438 35.15 -30.22 2.40
CA ASP A 438 33.69 -30.02 2.48
C ASP A 438 33.35 -28.54 2.35
N LYS A 439 32.47 -28.20 1.40
CA LYS A 439 32.13 -26.80 1.10
C LYS A 439 31.44 -26.10 2.27
N ALA A 440 30.57 -26.81 2.97
CA ALA A 440 29.89 -26.34 4.18
C ALA A 440 30.83 -25.93 5.34
N ASN A 441 32.14 -26.10 5.21
CA ASN A 441 33.13 -25.72 6.23
C ASN A 441 34.54 -25.52 5.63
N ASN A 442 34.64 -24.93 4.45
CA ASN A 442 35.95 -24.66 3.82
C ASN A 442 36.43 -23.21 4.03
N GLY A 443 35.61 -22.35 4.63
CA GLY A 443 35.85 -20.94 4.86
C GLY A 443 35.74 -20.08 3.61
N ILE A 444 34.93 -20.49 2.62
CA ILE A 444 34.77 -19.85 1.33
C ILE A 444 33.27 -19.74 1.04
N ASP A 445 32.83 -18.54 0.68
CA ASP A 445 31.54 -18.31 0.02
C ASP A 445 31.59 -18.92 -1.40
N ASP A 446 31.07 -20.15 -1.54
CA ASP A 446 31.22 -20.99 -2.73
C ASP A 446 30.20 -20.66 -3.83
N ASP A 447 29.08 -20.02 -3.48
CA ASP A 447 28.03 -19.58 -4.40
C ASP A 447 28.02 -18.06 -4.65
N PHE A 448 28.92 -17.33 -3.99
CA PHE A 448 29.12 -15.89 -4.11
C PHE A 448 27.90 -15.08 -3.65
N ASN A 449 27.16 -15.58 -2.67
CA ASN A 449 25.99 -14.91 -2.12
C ASN A 449 26.33 -13.89 -1.02
N GLY A 450 27.61 -13.80 -0.62
CA GLY A 450 28.12 -12.89 0.41
C GLY A 450 28.25 -13.52 1.80
N PHE A 451 27.88 -14.78 1.96
CA PHE A 451 27.78 -15.48 3.24
C PHE A 451 28.67 -16.73 3.20
N ILE A 452 29.71 -16.76 4.05
CA ILE A 452 30.72 -17.83 4.02
C ILE A 452 30.15 -19.09 4.67
N ASP A 453 30.14 -20.21 3.95
CA ASP A 453 29.78 -21.53 4.48
C ASP A 453 28.36 -21.57 5.10
N ASP A 454 27.39 -20.80 4.58
CA ASP A 454 26.02 -20.62 5.08
C ASP A 454 25.08 -21.83 4.85
N PHE A 455 25.63 -23.03 5.05
CA PHE A 455 25.02 -24.31 4.70
C PHE A 455 23.64 -24.52 5.33
N HIS A 456 23.40 -24.04 6.55
CA HIS A 456 22.14 -24.19 7.28
C HIS A 456 21.36 -22.88 7.39
N GLY A 457 21.73 -21.83 6.63
CA GLY A 457 21.26 -20.48 6.84
C GLY A 457 22.33 -19.61 7.51
N TRP A 458 21.90 -18.49 8.09
CA TRP A 458 22.81 -17.44 8.56
C TRP A 458 22.42 -16.85 9.90
N ASP A 459 23.44 -16.51 10.69
CA ASP A 459 23.31 -15.75 11.92
C ASP A 459 23.66 -14.27 11.69
N PHE A 460 22.65 -13.41 11.70
CA PHE A 460 22.82 -11.97 11.57
C PHE A 460 23.18 -11.27 12.88
N ILE A 461 23.05 -11.93 14.03
CA ILE A 461 23.50 -11.39 15.32
C ILE A 461 25.03 -11.42 15.40
N ASP A 462 25.62 -12.58 15.15
CA ASP A 462 27.06 -12.81 15.29
C ASP A 462 27.80 -12.73 13.94
N ASN A 463 27.07 -12.62 12.83
CA ASN A 463 27.56 -12.53 11.46
C ASN A 463 28.45 -13.73 11.08
N ASP A 464 27.91 -14.92 11.30
CA ASP A 464 28.51 -16.20 10.95
C ASP A 464 27.47 -17.21 10.43
N ASN A 465 27.93 -18.42 10.11
CA ASN A 465 27.15 -19.48 9.49
C ASN A 465 26.45 -20.42 10.49
N ASP A 466 26.33 -20.03 11.76
CA ASP A 466 25.72 -20.87 12.80
C ASP A 466 24.38 -20.28 13.30
N PRO A 467 23.26 -20.45 12.57
CA PRO A 467 21.94 -19.97 12.97
C PRO A 467 21.30 -20.82 14.10
N MET A 468 22.11 -21.38 15.01
CA MET A 468 21.68 -22.19 16.13
C MET A 468 20.83 -21.38 17.11
N ASP A 469 19.76 -21.99 17.63
CA ASP A 469 18.86 -21.34 18.57
C ASP A 469 19.40 -21.32 20.00
N GLU A 470 19.70 -20.13 20.50
CA GLU A 470 20.15 -19.90 21.88
C GLU A 470 19.03 -19.49 22.85
N ASN A 471 17.81 -19.24 22.35
CA ASN A 471 16.67 -18.78 23.18
C ASN A 471 15.58 -19.83 23.37
N SER A 472 15.28 -20.63 22.35
CA SER A 472 14.16 -21.58 22.18
C SER A 472 12.96 -21.12 21.36
N HIS A 473 12.81 -19.82 21.11
CA HIS A 473 11.63 -19.29 20.43
C HIS A 473 11.57 -19.74 18.95
N GLY A 474 12.65 -19.56 18.20
CA GLY A 474 12.71 -19.93 16.78
C GLY A 474 12.62 -21.43 16.52
N THR A 475 13.17 -22.28 17.41
CA THR A 475 12.97 -23.74 17.34
C THR A 475 11.51 -24.12 17.59
N HIS A 476 10.82 -23.40 18.48
CA HIS A 476 9.39 -23.64 18.77
C HIS A 476 8.53 -23.26 17.57
N VAL A 477 8.76 -22.08 16.99
CA VAL A 477 8.12 -21.61 15.75
C VAL A 477 8.36 -22.58 14.59
N SER A 478 9.59 -23.06 14.41
CA SER A 478 9.96 -24.00 13.34
C SER A 478 9.26 -25.36 13.47
N GLY A 479 9.13 -25.88 14.70
CA GLY A 479 8.36 -27.10 14.95
C GLY A 479 6.89 -26.95 14.59
N ILE A 480 6.33 -25.76 14.79
CA ILE A 480 4.93 -25.51 14.44
C ILE A 480 4.72 -25.60 12.92
N ILE A 481 5.69 -25.11 12.15
CA ILE A 481 5.63 -25.12 10.69
C ILE A 481 5.91 -26.54 10.17
N ALA A 482 7.02 -27.16 10.55
CA ALA A 482 7.55 -28.33 9.82
C ALA A 482 8.20 -29.41 10.69
N ALA A 483 7.76 -29.61 11.94
CA ALA A 483 8.10 -30.86 12.64
C ALA A 483 7.61 -32.06 11.83
N LYS A 484 8.48 -33.05 11.63
CA LYS A 484 8.21 -34.15 10.69
C LYS A 484 7.07 -35.06 11.15
N GLN A 485 6.39 -35.67 10.19
CA GLN A 485 5.26 -36.56 10.45
C GLN A 485 5.72 -38.02 10.63
N ASP A 486 6.34 -38.36 11.76
CA ASP A 486 6.83 -39.72 12.04
C ASP A 486 6.16 -40.42 13.25
N GLY A 487 5.27 -39.69 13.94
CA GLY A 487 4.54 -40.17 15.12
C GLY A 487 5.30 -40.00 16.44
N VAL A 488 6.41 -39.26 16.45
CA VAL A 488 7.16 -38.85 17.65
C VAL A 488 6.98 -37.36 17.88
N GLY A 489 6.88 -36.94 19.15
CA GLY A 489 6.82 -35.51 19.47
C GLY A 489 5.57 -34.83 18.95
N ILE A 490 5.76 -33.91 18.00
CA ILE A 490 4.70 -33.17 17.32
C ILE A 490 4.81 -33.23 15.81
N THR A 491 3.71 -32.99 15.09
CA THR A 491 3.70 -32.78 13.63
C THR A 491 3.45 -31.31 13.28
N GLY A 492 4.29 -30.73 12.42
CA GLY A 492 4.11 -29.37 11.90
C GLY A 492 2.94 -29.27 10.93
N VAL A 493 2.42 -28.07 10.66
CA VAL A 493 1.32 -27.87 9.68
C VAL A 493 1.73 -28.35 8.29
N ALA A 494 2.97 -28.09 7.90
CA ALA A 494 3.59 -28.48 6.64
C ALA A 494 4.80 -29.39 6.92
N PRO A 495 4.57 -30.67 7.31
CA PRO A 495 5.60 -31.53 7.87
C PRO A 495 6.71 -31.97 6.90
N ASN A 496 6.64 -31.59 5.62
CA ASN A 496 7.69 -31.83 4.62
C ASN A 496 8.23 -30.51 4.00
N ALA A 497 7.83 -29.35 4.53
CA ALA A 497 8.45 -28.08 4.17
C ALA A 497 9.89 -28.01 4.70
N LYS A 498 10.73 -27.24 4.02
CA LYS A 498 12.10 -26.96 4.46
C LYS A 498 12.15 -25.65 5.22
N ILE A 499 12.66 -25.68 6.45
CA ILE A 499 12.90 -24.50 7.27
C ILE A 499 14.26 -23.93 6.92
N MET A 500 14.33 -22.65 6.57
CA MET A 500 15.59 -21.90 6.45
C MET A 500 15.78 -21.08 7.75
N PRO A 501 16.66 -21.54 8.67
CA PRO A 501 17.00 -20.83 9.89
C PRO A 501 17.69 -19.49 9.60
N LEU A 502 17.13 -18.39 10.08
CA LEU A 502 17.78 -17.07 10.05
C LEU A 502 17.72 -16.47 11.45
N ARG A 503 18.88 -16.40 12.10
CA ARG A 503 18.98 -15.88 13.48
C ARG A 503 19.12 -14.36 13.43
N ILE A 504 18.06 -13.67 13.87
CA ILE A 504 17.98 -12.21 13.99
C ILE A 504 17.74 -11.74 15.43
N LEU A 505 17.45 -12.67 16.35
CA LEU A 505 17.31 -12.42 17.79
C LEU A 505 18.42 -13.11 18.57
N ASN A 506 18.92 -12.44 19.59
CA ASN A 506 19.92 -12.98 20.50
C ASN A 506 19.30 -13.93 21.56
N ALA A 507 20.12 -14.44 22.48
CA ALA A 507 19.69 -15.36 23.54
C ALA A 507 18.60 -14.77 24.47
N GLU A 508 18.48 -13.44 24.58
CA GLU A 508 17.41 -12.77 25.33
C GLU A 508 16.13 -12.52 24.52
N GLY A 509 16.11 -12.86 23.22
CA GLY A 509 15.00 -12.60 22.31
C GLY A 509 14.98 -11.17 21.77
N SER A 510 16.12 -10.47 21.81
CA SER A 510 16.26 -9.10 21.31
C SER A 510 17.00 -9.09 19.97
N GLY A 511 16.50 -8.31 19.02
CA GLY A 511 17.12 -8.12 17.71
C GLY A 511 17.24 -6.65 17.33
N LYS A 512 17.59 -6.42 16.07
CA LYS A 512 17.62 -5.09 15.45
C LYS A 512 16.98 -5.17 14.07
N THR A 513 16.30 -4.10 13.68
CA THR A 513 15.69 -3.97 12.35
C THR A 513 16.70 -4.20 11.22
N GLU A 514 17.95 -3.73 11.36
CA GLU A 514 19.01 -3.96 10.35
C GLU A 514 19.25 -5.45 10.04
N ASN A 515 19.18 -6.31 11.05
CA ASN A 515 19.36 -7.75 10.90
C ASN A 515 18.13 -8.41 10.29
N GLU A 516 16.94 -7.94 10.64
CA GLU A 516 15.68 -8.38 10.03
C GLU A 516 15.65 -8.07 8.54
N LEU A 517 15.97 -6.84 8.13
CA LEU A 517 16.02 -6.46 6.71
C LEU A 517 17.04 -7.31 5.93
N ALA A 518 18.24 -7.49 6.47
CA ALA A 518 19.26 -8.33 5.84
C ALA A 518 18.81 -9.80 5.71
N ALA A 519 18.12 -10.33 6.72
CA ALA A 519 17.59 -11.68 6.70
C ALA A 519 16.45 -11.86 5.70
N ILE A 520 15.55 -10.88 5.55
CA ILE A 520 14.50 -10.93 4.52
C ILE A 520 15.14 -10.95 3.13
N GLN A 521 16.15 -10.11 2.87
CA GLN A 521 16.90 -10.12 1.61
C GLN A 521 17.57 -11.47 1.35
N TYR A 522 18.24 -12.04 2.36
CA TYR A 522 18.86 -13.36 2.27
C TYR A 522 17.83 -14.45 1.93
N ALA A 523 16.68 -14.45 2.61
CA ALA A 523 15.62 -15.43 2.39
C ALA A 523 15.13 -15.41 0.94
N ILE A 524 14.88 -14.22 0.40
CA ILE A 524 14.46 -14.03 -1.00
C ILE A 524 15.54 -14.52 -1.96
N ALA A 525 16.80 -14.16 -1.72
CA ALA A 525 17.92 -14.55 -2.57
C ALA A 525 18.14 -16.07 -2.61
N ASN A 526 17.90 -16.75 -1.48
CA ASN A 526 18.07 -18.19 -1.32
C ASN A 526 16.79 -19.02 -1.57
N GLY A 527 15.78 -18.40 -2.19
CA GLY A 527 14.62 -19.10 -2.73
C GLY A 527 13.54 -19.46 -1.71
N ALA A 528 13.51 -18.80 -0.55
CA ALA A 528 12.36 -18.87 0.34
C ALA A 528 11.11 -18.38 -0.39
N THR A 529 10.00 -19.09 -0.22
CA THR A 529 8.69 -18.71 -0.81
C THR A 529 7.69 -18.26 0.25
N VAL A 530 8.06 -18.46 1.52
CA VAL A 530 7.32 -18.02 2.70
C VAL A 530 8.34 -17.48 3.70
N ILE A 531 8.05 -16.34 4.30
CA ILE A 531 8.82 -15.75 5.39
C ILE A 531 7.91 -15.66 6.60
N ASN A 532 8.33 -16.28 7.70
CA ASN A 532 7.65 -16.22 8.99
C ASN A 532 8.34 -15.18 9.89
N LEU A 533 7.62 -14.12 10.24
CA LEU A 533 8.06 -13.08 11.17
C LEU A 533 7.26 -13.19 12.48
N SER A 534 7.86 -13.87 13.45
CA SER A 534 7.32 -13.97 14.81
C SER A 534 7.90 -12.90 15.76
N VAL A 535 8.22 -11.75 15.18
CA VAL A 535 8.77 -10.54 15.80
C VAL A 535 7.82 -9.36 15.59
N GLY A 536 8.00 -8.28 16.34
CA GLY A 536 7.25 -7.05 16.11
C GLY A 536 7.73 -5.86 16.93
N GLY A 537 7.39 -4.67 16.44
CA GLY A 537 7.71 -3.38 17.05
C GLY A 537 6.63 -2.34 16.75
N THR A 538 6.57 -1.29 17.57
CA THR A 538 5.53 -0.26 17.44
C THR A 538 5.87 0.84 16.43
N THR A 539 7.12 0.88 15.97
CA THR A 539 7.67 1.91 15.08
C THR A 539 7.47 1.53 13.62
N LEU A 540 7.05 2.49 12.80
CA LEU A 540 7.01 2.33 11.35
C LEU A 540 8.44 2.41 10.81
N GLU A 541 8.87 1.38 10.09
CA GLU A 541 10.15 1.34 9.39
C GLU A 541 9.85 1.27 7.88
N THR A 542 10.04 2.36 7.16
CA THR A 542 9.69 2.43 5.72
C THR A 542 10.49 1.45 4.88
N ASP A 543 11.77 1.23 5.22
CA ASP A 543 12.64 0.26 4.54
C ASP A 543 12.10 -1.19 4.70
N GLU A 544 11.45 -1.47 5.82
CA GLU A 544 10.80 -2.77 6.07
C GLU A 544 9.56 -2.96 5.18
N LEU A 545 8.75 -1.91 5.01
CA LEU A 545 7.62 -1.92 4.07
C LEU A 545 8.07 -2.16 2.64
N GLU A 546 9.04 -1.37 2.15
CA GLU A 546 9.56 -1.52 0.79
C GLU A 546 10.17 -2.90 0.53
N LEU A 547 10.86 -3.45 1.54
CA LEU A 547 11.45 -4.78 1.42
C LEU A 547 10.39 -5.89 1.41
N ILE A 548 9.30 -5.75 2.17
CA ILE A 548 8.17 -6.70 2.13
C ILE A 548 7.42 -6.58 0.80
N ARG A 549 7.27 -5.38 0.22
CA ARG A 549 6.77 -5.20 -1.17
C ARG A 549 7.65 -5.94 -2.16
N PHE A 550 8.97 -5.76 -2.05
CA PHE A 550 9.93 -6.48 -2.89
C PHE A 550 9.82 -8.00 -2.73
N ALA A 551 9.67 -8.50 -1.50
CA ALA A 551 9.44 -9.92 -1.25
C ALA A 551 8.16 -10.41 -1.96
N GLN A 552 7.06 -9.68 -1.83
CA GLN A 552 5.78 -10.00 -2.46
C GLN A 552 5.87 -10.00 -4.00
N ALA A 553 6.59 -9.03 -4.58
CA ALA A 553 6.87 -8.97 -6.02
C ALA A 553 7.71 -10.16 -6.52
N ARG A 554 8.54 -10.75 -5.64
CA ARG A 554 9.29 -11.99 -5.91
C ARG A 554 8.49 -13.27 -5.64
N GLY A 555 7.20 -13.14 -5.33
CA GLY A 555 6.32 -14.27 -5.01
C GLY A 555 6.54 -14.84 -3.62
N VAL A 556 7.19 -14.11 -2.72
CA VAL A 556 7.38 -14.53 -1.32
C VAL A 556 6.23 -14.00 -0.48
N VAL A 557 5.61 -14.88 0.30
CA VAL A 557 4.54 -14.48 1.23
C VAL A 557 5.14 -14.23 2.61
N VAL A 558 4.99 -13.00 3.12
CA VAL A 558 5.42 -12.62 4.46
C VAL A 558 4.24 -12.71 5.42
N VAL A 559 4.40 -13.48 6.50
CA VAL A 559 3.39 -13.70 7.53
C VAL A 559 3.94 -13.20 8.87
N SER A 560 3.23 -12.26 9.48
CA SER A 560 3.72 -11.50 10.64
C SER A 560 2.78 -11.61 11.84
N ALA A 561 3.36 -11.72 13.04
CA ALA A 561 2.62 -11.76 14.30
C ALA A 561 1.98 -10.39 14.63
N ALA A 562 0.70 -10.37 15.01
CA ALA A 562 0.00 -9.11 15.27
C ALA A 562 0.48 -8.35 16.53
N GLY A 563 1.10 -9.04 17.49
CA GLY A 563 1.54 -8.50 18.78
C GLY A 563 0.67 -8.97 19.95
N ASN A 564 1.23 -8.88 21.16
CA ASN A 564 0.70 -9.54 22.37
C ASN A 564 0.28 -8.53 23.47
N ASP A 565 0.03 -7.28 23.10
CA ASP A 565 -0.21 -6.18 24.05
C ASP A 565 -1.70 -5.91 24.30
N SER A 566 -2.60 -6.77 23.80
CA SER A 566 -4.06 -6.53 23.77
C SER A 566 -4.41 -5.20 23.08
N GLY A 567 -3.57 -4.79 22.13
CA GLY A 567 -3.65 -3.52 21.43
C GLY A 567 -4.84 -3.46 20.47
N PRO A 568 -5.32 -2.25 20.14
CA PRO A 568 -6.49 -2.09 19.28
C PRO A 568 -6.21 -2.36 17.80
N ARG A 569 -4.94 -2.56 17.40
CA ARG A 569 -4.49 -2.81 16.02
C ARG A 569 -3.16 -3.60 16.05
N PRO A 570 -2.72 -4.22 14.94
CA PRO A 570 -1.45 -4.93 14.90
C PRO A 570 -0.24 -3.98 15.07
N ASP A 571 0.89 -4.52 15.51
CA ASP A 571 2.20 -3.86 15.48
C ASP A 571 2.88 -4.05 14.11
N TYR A 572 3.98 -3.36 13.86
CA TYR A 572 4.79 -3.60 12.66
C TYR A 572 5.68 -4.83 12.87
N PRO A 573 5.95 -5.64 11.82
CA PRO A 573 5.52 -5.45 10.42
C PRO A 573 4.08 -5.86 10.12
N ALA A 574 3.35 -6.52 11.03
CA ALA A 574 2.00 -7.03 10.74
C ALA A 574 1.00 -5.94 10.29
N ARG A 575 1.16 -4.69 10.72
CA ARG A 575 0.30 -3.58 10.29
C ARG A 575 0.43 -3.26 8.79
N PHE A 576 1.54 -3.65 8.14
CA PHE A 576 1.69 -3.54 6.69
C PHE A 576 0.72 -4.42 5.91
N ALA A 577 0.02 -5.38 6.55
CA ALA A 577 -1.00 -6.21 5.93
C ALA A 577 -2.17 -5.44 5.32
N SER A 578 -2.27 -4.12 5.55
CA SER A 578 -3.16 -3.23 4.80
C SER A 578 -2.78 -3.09 3.33
N GLU A 579 -1.55 -3.47 2.99
CA GLU A 579 -0.95 -3.32 1.69
C GLU A 579 -0.22 -4.60 1.23
N VAL A 580 0.65 -5.14 2.10
CA VAL A 580 1.51 -6.29 1.81
C VAL A 580 1.60 -7.28 2.99
N GLY A 581 1.74 -8.57 2.66
CA GLY A 581 1.85 -9.63 3.67
C GLY A 581 0.53 -9.94 4.40
N ILE A 582 0.66 -10.71 5.48
CA ILE A 582 -0.46 -11.24 6.28
C ILE A 582 -0.20 -10.98 7.77
N ALA A 583 -1.15 -10.38 8.45
CA ALA A 583 -1.13 -10.22 9.91
C ALA A 583 -1.82 -11.40 10.60
N THR A 584 -1.24 -11.89 11.69
CA THR A 584 -1.79 -13.07 12.40
C THR A 584 -2.11 -12.76 13.85
N GLY A 585 -3.40 -12.79 14.18
CA GLY A 585 -3.91 -12.81 15.55
C GLY A 585 -3.97 -14.22 16.15
N SER A 586 -4.20 -14.29 17.46
CA SER A 586 -4.19 -15.54 18.22
C SER A 586 -5.59 -15.93 18.72
N VAL A 587 -5.91 -17.22 18.63
CA VAL A 587 -7.05 -17.85 19.34
C VAL A 587 -6.60 -18.96 20.29
N ASP A 588 -7.44 -19.21 21.30
CA ASP A 588 -7.31 -20.34 22.22
C ASP A 588 -7.93 -21.64 21.65
N ARG A 589 -7.79 -22.75 22.39
CA ARG A 589 -8.34 -24.07 22.03
C ARG A 589 -9.86 -24.11 21.88
N ASN A 590 -10.56 -23.16 22.49
CA ASN A 590 -12.01 -23.04 22.42
C ASN A 590 -12.48 -22.07 21.34
N GLN A 591 -11.57 -21.64 20.44
CA GLN A 591 -11.85 -20.68 19.38
C GLN A 591 -12.22 -19.28 19.90
N ASN A 592 -11.84 -18.94 21.13
CA ASN A 592 -11.93 -17.56 21.59
C ASN A 592 -10.69 -16.79 21.15
N LEU A 593 -10.84 -15.53 20.78
CA LEU A 593 -9.70 -14.64 20.59
C LEU A 593 -8.87 -14.59 21.88
N SER A 594 -7.57 -14.87 21.79
CA SER A 594 -6.68 -14.84 22.94
C SER A 594 -6.64 -13.43 23.51
N TYR A 595 -6.79 -13.30 24.84
CA TYR A 595 -6.96 -11.99 25.48
C TYR A 595 -5.80 -11.01 25.22
N PHE A 596 -4.60 -11.53 24.98
CA PHE A 596 -3.39 -10.76 24.72
C PHE A 596 -3.25 -10.35 23.24
N SER A 597 -3.98 -10.97 22.32
CA SER A 597 -3.81 -10.74 20.89
C SER A 597 -4.17 -9.30 20.54
N ASN A 598 -3.27 -8.62 19.85
CA ASN A 598 -3.61 -7.35 19.21
C ASN A 598 -4.74 -7.57 18.19
N LEU A 599 -5.71 -6.67 18.19
CA LEU A 599 -6.86 -6.71 17.29
C LEU A 599 -6.47 -6.28 15.87
N ALA A 600 -7.36 -6.52 14.92
CA ALA A 600 -7.20 -6.10 13.52
C ALA A 600 -7.26 -4.56 13.31
N GLY A 601 -7.82 -3.79 14.24
CA GLY A 601 -7.98 -2.35 14.06
C GLY A 601 -9.20 -1.97 13.21
N THR A 602 -9.13 -0.78 12.61
CA THR A 602 -10.22 -0.14 11.87
C THR A 602 -9.88 0.12 10.39
N THR A 603 -8.77 -0.43 9.89
CA THR A 603 -8.26 -0.30 8.52
C THR A 603 -8.28 -1.66 7.83
N VAL A 604 -8.61 -1.74 6.55
CA VAL A 604 -8.65 -3.04 5.83
C VAL A 604 -7.24 -3.60 5.79
N LEU A 605 -7.08 -4.83 6.28
CA LEU A 605 -5.82 -5.57 6.27
C LEU A 605 -6.07 -7.06 6.06
N ASN A 606 -5.13 -7.72 5.39
CA ASN A 606 -4.99 -9.18 5.29
C ASN A 606 -4.66 -9.77 6.65
N TYR A 607 -5.62 -9.78 7.57
CA TYR A 607 -5.45 -10.32 8.91
C TYR A 607 -6.28 -11.57 9.09
N VAL A 608 -5.68 -12.60 9.66
CA VAL A 608 -6.34 -13.85 10.02
C VAL A 608 -6.05 -14.19 11.47
N VAL A 609 -6.83 -15.08 12.08
CA VAL A 609 -6.48 -15.64 13.39
C VAL A 609 -6.11 -17.11 13.28
N ALA A 610 -5.19 -17.55 14.13
CA ALA A 610 -4.72 -18.92 14.18
C ALA A 610 -4.42 -19.36 15.64
N PRO A 611 -4.24 -20.66 15.89
CA PRO A 611 -3.97 -21.17 17.24
C PRO A 611 -2.70 -20.56 17.85
N GLY A 612 -2.84 -19.78 18.92
CA GLY A 612 -1.72 -19.21 19.65
C GLY A 612 -1.81 -19.36 21.17
N GLY A 613 -2.84 -20.04 21.66
CA GLY A 613 -2.98 -20.40 23.09
C GLY A 613 -3.76 -19.38 23.91
N GLU A 614 -4.08 -19.73 25.15
CA GLU A 614 -4.86 -18.87 26.06
C GLU A 614 -4.00 -17.86 26.82
N GLY A 615 -2.70 -18.12 26.95
CA GLY A 615 -1.75 -17.24 27.64
C GLY A 615 -1.67 -17.51 29.15
N GLY A 616 -0.86 -16.70 29.85
CA GLY A 616 -0.64 -16.87 31.29
C GLY A 616 0.37 -17.99 31.60
N ASN A 617 -0.09 -19.09 32.21
CA ASN A 617 0.81 -20.19 32.59
C ASN A 617 0.99 -21.14 31.41
N ARG A 618 2.25 -21.50 31.09
CA ARG A 618 2.62 -22.49 30.06
C ARG A 618 1.99 -23.86 30.35
N THR A 619 0.78 -24.08 29.84
CA THR A 619 -0.06 -25.26 30.15
C THR A 619 -0.51 -25.97 28.87
N GLN A 620 -1.22 -27.08 29.05
CA GLN A 620 -1.74 -27.88 27.94
C GLN A 620 -2.71 -27.14 27.01
N ASP A 621 -3.19 -25.96 27.39
CA ASP A 621 -4.12 -25.13 26.61
C ASP A 621 -3.38 -24.11 25.71
N ASP A 622 -2.05 -24.08 25.80
CA ASP A 622 -1.16 -23.35 24.90
C ASP A 622 -0.60 -24.26 23.79
N ILE A 623 0.30 -23.73 22.95
CA ILE A 623 0.84 -24.45 21.80
C ILE A 623 2.08 -25.25 22.19
N TYR A 624 1.99 -26.58 22.05
CA TYR A 624 3.09 -27.51 22.25
C TYR A 624 3.97 -27.59 21.00
N SER A 625 5.28 -27.38 21.13
CA SER A 625 6.22 -27.52 20.02
C SER A 625 7.65 -27.78 20.51
N THR A 626 8.56 -28.00 19.56
CA THR A 626 9.98 -28.29 19.77
C THR A 626 10.71 -27.17 20.50
N VAL A 627 11.72 -27.51 21.29
CA VAL A 627 12.68 -26.54 21.85
C VAL A 627 14.10 -27.12 21.72
N PRO A 628 15.16 -26.30 21.76
CA PRO A 628 16.52 -26.78 21.52
C PRO A 628 16.92 -27.89 22.48
N LEU A 629 17.74 -28.82 22.00
CA LEU A 629 18.28 -29.92 22.80
C LEU A 629 19.19 -29.45 23.94
N SER A 630 19.69 -28.21 23.86
CA SER A 630 20.43 -27.54 24.92
C SER A 630 19.54 -27.22 26.14
N PHE A 631 18.20 -27.17 25.97
CA PHE A 631 17.26 -26.92 27.05
C PHE A 631 17.09 -28.18 27.92
N PRO A 632 17.28 -28.09 29.26
CA PRO A 632 17.14 -29.23 30.13
C PRO A 632 15.73 -29.83 30.10
N GLY A 633 15.63 -31.15 29.92
CA GLY A 633 14.39 -31.91 30.07
C GLY A 633 13.89 -32.51 28.75
N ILE A 634 12.56 -32.53 28.58
CA ILE A 634 11.91 -33.02 27.37
C ILE A 634 12.14 -31.99 26.24
N PRO A 635 12.40 -32.38 24.99
CA PRO A 635 12.71 -31.42 23.92
C PRO A 635 11.46 -30.72 23.33
N TYR A 636 10.42 -30.52 24.14
CA TYR A 636 9.17 -29.86 23.75
C TYR A 636 8.60 -29.00 24.89
N ARG A 637 7.95 -27.88 24.59
CA ARG A 637 7.33 -26.96 25.57
C ARG A 637 6.04 -26.35 25.05
N TYR A 638 5.22 -25.85 25.97
CA TYR A 638 4.03 -25.07 25.69
C TYR A 638 4.35 -23.58 25.72
N TYR A 639 4.12 -22.86 24.61
CA TYR A 639 4.19 -21.39 24.51
C TYR A 639 2.86 -20.82 24.01
N ALA A 640 2.60 -19.57 24.37
CA ALA A 640 1.46 -18.81 23.91
C ALA A 640 1.90 -17.46 23.36
N GLY A 641 1.19 -16.98 22.35
CA GLY A 641 1.45 -15.71 21.69
C GLY A 641 0.99 -15.71 20.24
N THR A 642 0.82 -14.52 19.65
CA THR A 642 0.68 -14.38 18.20
C THR A 642 1.88 -14.99 17.47
N SER A 643 3.06 -15.02 18.09
CA SER A 643 4.26 -15.72 17.60
C SER A 643 4.08 -17.23 17.43
N MET A 644 3.12 -17.85 18.13
CA MET A 644 2.74 -19.26 17.93
C MET A 644 1.61 -19.39 16.89
N ALA A 645 0.78 -18.36 16.72
CA ALA A 645 -0.27 -18.33 15.70
C ALA A 645 0.30 -18.16 14.28
N THR A 646 1.23 -17.22 14.08
CA THR A 646 1.93 -16.95 12.80
C THR A 646 2.46 -18.21 12.12
N PRO A 647 3.22 -19.10 12.78
CA PRO A 647 3.73 -20.31 12.14
C PRO A 647 2.66 -21.32 11.70
N HIS A 648 1.46 -21.30 12.30
CA HIS A 648 0.36 -22.09 11.75
C HIS A 648 -0.02 -21.57 10.35
N VAL A 649 -0.16 -20.25 10.22
CA VAL A 649 -0.48 -19.59 8.94
C VAL A 649 0.63 -19.79 7.92
N SER A 650 1.90 -19.61 8.31
CA SER A 650 3.06 -19.88 7.46
C SER A 650 3.07 -21.32 6.93
N GLY A 651 2.71 -22.29 7.78
CA GLY A 651 2.54 -23.68 7.37
C GLY A 651 1.38 -23.88 6.39
N VAL A 652 0.23 -23.23 6.59
CA VAL A 652 -0.89 -23.29 5.63
C VAL A 652 -0.49 -22.70 4.28
N VAL A 653 0.20 -21.57 4.28
CA VAL A 653 0.77 -20.97 3.07
C VAL A 653 1.73 -21.93 2.37
N ALA A 654 2.55 -22.67 3.13
CA ALA A 654 3.43 -23.68 2.55
C ALA A 654 2.65 -24.84 1.90
N LEU A 655 1.56 -25.31 2.51
CA LEU A 655 0.68 -26.29 1.89
C LEU A 655 0.04 -25.75 0.60
N MET A 656 -0.39 -24.49 0.59
CA MET A 656 -0.94 -23.82 -0.60
C MET A 656 0.10 -23.72 -1.72
N ARG A 657 1.35 -23.39 -1.38
CA ARG A 657 2.49 -23.33 -2.31
C ARG A 657 2.77 -24.68 -2.96
N GLN A 658 2.73 -25.78 -2.19
CA GLN A 658 2.87 -27.12 -2.80
C GLN A 658 1.67 -27.44 -3.70
N ALA A 659 0.45 -27.10 -3.27
CA ALA A 659 -0.77 -27.39 -4.01
C ALA A 659 -0.81 -26.68 -5.36
N ASN A 660 -0.34 -25.43 -5.39
CA ASN A 660 -0.19 -24.66 -6.62
C ASN A 660 1.00 -23.68 -6.52
N PRO A 661 2.17 -24.07 -7.05
CA PRO A 661 3.38 -23.25 -6.95
C PRO A 661 3.31 -21.98 -7.82
N ASN A 662 2.34 -21.86 -8.73
CA ASN A 662 2.23 -20.74 -9.66
C ASN A 662 1.41 -19.57 -9.12
N LEU A 663 0.77 -19.70 -7.96
CA LEU A 663 0.03 -18.59 -7.38
C LEU A 663 0.98 -17.45 -7.03
N THR A 664 0.60 -16.21 -7.32
CA THR A 664 1.32 -15.04 -6.81
C THR A 664 1.16 -14.95 -5.30
N ALA A 665 2.05 -14.20 -4.64
CA ALA A 665 1.92 -13.95 -3.20
C ALA A 665 0.59 -13.23 -2.86
N ALA A 666 0.18 -12.26 -3.69
CA ALA A 666 -1.11 -11.57 -3.52
C ALA A 666 -2.31 -12.52 -3.67
N GLU A 667 -2.29 -13.46 -4.61
CA GLU A 667 -3.35 -14.47 -4.74
C GLU A 667 -3.41 -15.41 -3.54
N ILE A 668 -2.26 -15.81 -2.97
CA ILE A 668 -2.23 -16.60 -1.74
C ILE A 668 -2.83 -15.81 -0.58
N ASN A 669 -2.41 -14.56 -0.38
CA ASN A 669 -2.95 -13.69 0.68
C ASN A 669 -4.47 -13.60 0.57
N ARG A 670 -4.97 -13.32 -0.64
CA ARG A 670 -6.40 -13.24 -0.95
C ARG A 670 -7.13 -14.56 -0.68
N ILE A 671 -6.62 -15.69 -1.18
CA ILE A 671 -7.25 -17.00 -0.97
C ILE A 671 -7.33 -17.33 0.52
N LEU A 672 -6.24 -17.14 1.25
CA LEU A 672 -6.18 -17.42 2.67
C LEU A 672 -7.26 -16.63 3.43
N VAL A 673 -7.34 -15.33 3.15
CA VAL A 673 -8.34 -14.40 3.68
C VAL A 673 -9.77 -14.82 3.33
N GLU A 674 -10.05 -15.11 2.06
CA GLU A 674 -11.40 -15.46 1.57
C GLU A 674 -11.88 -16.86 1.99
N THR A 675 -10.97 -17.70 2.49
CA THR A 675 -11.27 -19.07 2.93
C THR A 675 -11.27 -19.22 4.45
N ALA A 676 -10.78 -18.21 5.17
CA ALA A 676 -10.81 -18.19 6.62
C ALA A 676 -12.25 -18.30 7.16
N ASN A 677 -12.44 -19.15 8.16
CA ASN A 677 -13.74 -19.42 8.76
C ASN A 677 -14.14 -18.28 9.70
N SER A 678 -15.00 -17.37 9.21
CA SER A 678 -15.56 -16.26 9.98
C SER A 678 -16.55 -16.69 11.07
N SER A 679 -17.11 -17.90 10.99
CA SER A 679 -18.11 -18.38 11.96
C SER A 679 -17.50 -19.16 13.13
N GLY A 680 -16.21 -19.48 13.04
CA GLY A 680 -15.49 -20.32 13.99
C GLY A 680 -14.65 -19.53 14.99
N VAL A 681 -14.99 -18.28 15.30
CA VAL A 681 -14.28 -17.46 16.29
C VAL A 681 -15.30 -16.75 17.18
N SER A 682 -15.10 -16.85 18.49
CA SER A 682 -15.82 -16.06 19.50
C SER A 682 -14.91 -14.92 19.99
N VAL A 683 -15.46 -13.70 20.06
CA VAL A 683 -14.78 -12.51 20.57
C VAL A 683 -15.36 -12.10 21.91
#